data_AF-A0A974NLQ7-F1
#
_entry.id   AF-A0A974NLQ7-F1
#
_cell.length_a   1.000
_cell.length_b   1.000
_cell.length_c   1.000
_cell.angle_alpha   90.00
_cell.angle_beta   90.00
_cell.angle_gamma   90.00
#
_symmetry.space_group_name_H-M   'P 1'
#
loop_
_entity.id
_entity.type
_entity.pdbx_description
1 polymer ?
#
loop_
_entity_poly.entity_id
_entity_poly.type
_entity_poly.pdbx_seq_one_letter_code
_entity_poly.pdbx_strand_id
1 'polypeptide(L)'
;MNTQTTKQREQLAGLMELYRQFLTSGDLVNAEKMKQLLAKLVKEERILAFCGHFSAGKSSMINYLLGDQVLPSSPIPTSANTVKLQKGDDYALVYYHEGEPNLFPAPYDYQTVKNFAKDGAAISSITISSSTFPLPPTCSVMDTPGIDSTDDAHRVSTESALHLADAVFYVMDYNHVQSEVNFLFTKELMDEGKKVYLIVNMIDKHDEAEITFADFKKSVENAFTNWNVYPEKIFYTSVRDLENPNNQLEEVREFIFKTADNGVQNTSDSALLSAQRLINRHVLSVKDKFDEAFAEEFEPLFELPSEERTVIESNVSSLMQEREQMAGTATAIERSFTRSLEVILKNAYLMPAPTRELAKDFLEAHQPDFKIGLFFAKKKTESVKEERLKAFEADLQEKVKTQLEWHIKELAGKTLIEAKLHDAECERAAQSLSIPLSADFLLNTLKSDVNSSGEFVLNYTKDLAESLKKEAKRAADTFLDMVKQRLLQVNEIRLEELSDQLAEYAEYENALELMHQKDKEAQAVKQHLEEILYGNTEPASNFDQLLRECTEEETVITIHSEVSIKEKTKQKPKEPVTAVSHLKHEKAQVRGKGKLQETADHLRQVSGWVQPLTGFHTLYRELVEKAERLERQTFTVALFGAFSAGKSSFANALIGESVLPVSPNPTTAAINKIQAADHNHDHGTANVTLKTADMLLEDVSIALEAFGQKAISLDLAYEAASRILSETSSDKGKTHLSFLRAFVQGYPEHSGELGTTITVDLTGFKAYAAEEAKSCFVDLIDLYYDCALTKQGMVLVDTPGADSINARHTGAAFEYIKNADAILFVTYYNHPFSKADREFLIQLGRVKDSFAMDKMFFVVNAVDLAQDNEELDEVIDYVQNQLGGFGIRFPKLFPVTSKGALAEKQAAQSFSHHFLQDSGMKHFEKVFHAFIEQDLTNLAIVSAMAAIARTETLLQEVLTTSKQDEASKAAALRQLAEDYQQVLKVAADIQDGAEQQKLRKEIDELIYYSKQRVFFRFADFFKESFNPAVIKEGEDLKTVLREALRNFLNAIGFDFGQEMRATSFRTEMTVHKLVSEKQASFIQQAQRVKKTLSLQPYDPEKKETLEFQPAFHNLSDQEFRKELGLFKNPKAFFEKNEKVMMSQALQERLDPLALAYVSDQGNRLYEEYSVHLHNEIDALKQATIAEVEDIFMGLKAGLEETVDADYFEEIIEKVQQIVQD
;
A
#
# COMPACT_ATOMS: atom_id res chain seq x y z
N MET A 1 23.90 12.95 -44.11
CA MET A 1 24.26 11.61 -43.60
C MET A 1 25.60 11.55 -42.85
N ASN A 2 26.52 12.53 -42.91
CA ASN A 2 27.80 12.50 -42.18
C ASN A 2 27.82 13.20 -40.79
N THR A 3 26.72 13.83 -40.36
CA THR A 3 26.63 14.57 -39.07
C THR A 3 25.96 13.76 -37.95
N GLN A 4 25.20 12.72 -38.29
CA GLN A 4 24.46 11.87 -37.33
C GLN A 4 25.39 10.86 -36.63
N THR A 5 26.38 10.35 -37.35
CA THR A 5 27.39 9.40 -36.84
C THR A 5 28.38 10.03 -35.86
N THR A 6 28.61 11.35 -35.92
CA THR A 6 29.53 12.04 -34.99
C THR A 6 28.90 12.25 -33.61
N LYS A 7 27.64 12.70 -33.58
CA LYS A 7 26.91 12.98 -32.32
C LYS A 7 26.61 11.71 -31.51
N GLN A 8 26.24 10.61 -32.18
CA GLN A 8 26.01 9.31 -31.54
C GLN A 8 27.31 8.72 -30.97
N ARG A 9 28.45 8.95 -31.65
CA ARG A 9 29.78 8.50 -31.21
C ARG A 9 30.31 9.32 -30.02
N GLU A 10 30.03 10.62 -30.00
CA GLU A 10 30.31 11.51 -28.85
C GLU A 10 29.49 11.10 -27.61
N GLN A 11 28.21 10.77 -27.79
CA GLN A 11 27.36 10.27 -26.70
C GLN A 11 27.84 8.92 -26.15
N LEU A 12 28.23 7.97 -27.00
CA LEU A 12 28.81 6.70 -26.57
C LEU A 12 30.14 6.90 -25.84
N ALA A 13 30.96 7.88 -26.24
CA ALA A 13 32.20 8.24 -25.56
C ALA A 13 31.96 8.78 -24.15
N GLY A 14 30.98 9.67 -23.98
CA GLY A 14 30.58 10.17 -22.66
C GLY A 14 30.08 9.06 -21.73
N LEU A 15 29.17 8.20 -22.22
CA LEU A 15 28.63 7.09 -21.42
C LEU A 15 29.69 6.05 -21.02
N MET A 16 30.65 5.78 -21.91
CA MET A 16 31.71 4.82 -21.61
C MET A 16 32.74 5.37 -20.61
N GLU A 17 33.00 6.69 -20.64
CA GLU A 17 33.81 7.32 -19.61
C GLU A 17 33.08 7.31 -18.25
N LEU A 18 31.75 7.49 -18.21
CA LEU A 18 30.97 7.32 -16.97
C LEU A 18 31.06 5.89 -16.41
N TYR A 19 30.95 4.87 -17.28
CA TYR A 19 31.15 3.47 -16.88
C TYR A 19 32.53 3.26 -16.23
N ARG A 20 33.59 3.82 -16.83
CA ARG A 20 34.94 3.76 -16.29
C ARG A 20 35.06 4.44 -14.92
N GLN A 21 34.45 5.62 -14.75
CA GLN A 21 34.43 6.36 -13.49
C GLN A 21 33.74 5.56 -12.37
N PHE A 22 32.62 4.91 -12.66
CA PHE A 22 31.92 4.03 -11.71
C PHE A 22 32.76 2.81 -11.31
N LEU A 23 33.48 2.18 -12.26
CA LEU A 23 34.40 1.10 -11.93
C LEU A 23 35.57 1.56 -11.06
N THR A 24 36.20 2.69 -11.38
CA THR A 24 37.36 3.19 -10.62
C THR A 24 37.00 3.65 -9.20
N SER A 25 35.75 4.04 -8.98
CA SER A 25 35.21 4.43 -7.66
C SER A 25 34.64 3.25 -6.86
N GLY A 26 34.69 2.02 -7.43
CA GLY A 26 34.21 0.79 -6.80
C GLY A 26 32.68 0.65 -6.79
N ASP A 27 31.95 1.42 -7.60
CA ASP A 27 30.49 1.34 -7.73
C ASP A 27 30.09 0.33 -8.82
N LEU A 28 30.28 -0.96 -8.51
CA LEU A 28 30.07 -2.06 -9.44
C LEU A 28 28.61 -2.19 -9.91
N VAL A 29 27.64 -1.76 -9.10
CA VAL A 29 26.20 -1.88 -9.41
C VAL A 29 25.80 -0.87 -10.49
N ASN A 30 26.16 0.41 -10.32
CA ASN A 30 25.88 1.41 -11.34
C ASN A 30 26.75 1.23 -12.58
N ALA A 31 27.96 0.66 -12.44
CA ALA A 31 28.77 0.24 -13.57
C ALA A 31 28.07 -0.82 -14.43
N GLU A 32 27.52 -1.87 -13.83
CA GLU A 32 26.82 -2.92 -14.59
C GLU A 32 25.56 -2.38 -15.30
N LYS A 33 24.77 -1.52 -14.64
CA LYS A 33 23.62 -0.84 -15.27
C LYS A 33 24.05 0.07 -16.43
N MET A 34 25.18 0.77 -16.29
CA MET A 34 25.73 1.59 -17.37
C MET A 34 26.22 0.72 -18.55
N LYS A 35 26.81 -0.44 -18.28
CA LYS A 35 27.20 -1.43 -19.30
C LYS A 35 25.99 -1.95 -20.08
N GLN A 36 24.90 -2.29 -19.40
CA GLN A 36 23.64 -2.70 -20.03
C GLN A 36 23.05 -1.59 -20.91
N LEU A 37 23.11 -0.33 -20.45
CA LEU A 37 22.67 0.85 -21.22
C LEU A 37 23.55 1.10 -22.47
N LEU A 38 24.87 0.92 -22.36
CA LEU A 38 25.81 0.99 -23.48
C LEU A 38 25.51 -0.10 -24.52
N ALA A 39 25.32 -1.34 -24.09
CA ALA A 39 24.99 -2.46 -24.97
C ALA A 39 23.67 -2.21 -25.73
N LYS A 40 22.65 -1.67 -25.05
CA LYS A 40 21.37 -1.27 -25.64
C LYS A 40 21.55 -0.22 -26.75
N LEU A 41 22.35 0.83 -26.51
CA LEU A 41 22.60 1.88 -27.49
C LEU A 41 23.38 1.41 -28.71
N VAL A 42 24.36 0.51 -28.52
CA VAL A 42 25.13 -0.07 -29.65
C VAL A 42 24.24 -0.97 -30.52
N LYS A 43 23.34 -1.74 -29.89
CA LYS A 43 22.37 -2.59 -30.59
C LYS A 43 21.20 -1.80 -31.21
N GLU A 44 21.14 -0.48 -30.99
CA GLU A 44 20.00 0.40 -31.30
C GLU A 44 18.66 -0.20 -30.84
N GLU A 45 18.71 -0.90 -29.69
CA GLU A 45 17.60 -1.69 -29.20
C GLU A 45 16.60 -0.84 -28.43
N ARG A 46 15.31 -1.02 -28.75
CA ARG A 46 14.19 -0.41 -28.05
C ARG A 46 13.45 -1.46 -27.23
N ILE A 47 13.26 -1.20 -25.94
CA ILE A 47 12.65 -2.15 -25.01
C ILE A 47 11.29 -1.62 -24.57
N LEU A 48 10.23 -2.36 -24.89
CA LEU A 48 8.87 -2.12 -24.44
C LEU A 48 8.57 -3.07 -23.28
N ALA A 49 8.40 -2.54 -22.07
CA ALA A 49 8.13 -3.36 -20.90
C ALA A 49 6.64 -3.46 -20.63
N PHE A 50 6.17 -4.67 -20.35
CA PHE A 50 4.84 -4.96 -19.83
C PHE A 50 4.94 -5.30 -18.36
N CYS A 51 4.32 -4.47 -17.53
CA CYS A 51 4.25 -4.69 -16.08
C CYS A 51 2.82 -4.47 -15.60
N GLY A 52 2.52 -4.79 -14.34
CA GLY A 52 1.15 -4.77 -13.86
C GLY A 52 0.87 -5.83 -12.80
N HIS A 53 -0.33 -5.79 -12.27
CA HIS A 53 -0.76 -6.67 -11.18
C HIS A 53 -0.67 -8.15 -11.57
N PHE A 54 -0.55 -9.02 -10.56
CA PHE A 54 -0.59 -10.46 -10.79
C PHE A 54 -1.93 -10.84 -11.46
N SER A 55 -1.95 -11.80 -12.39
CA SER A 55 -3.15 -12.17 -13.18
C SER A 55 -3.78 -11.08 -14.06
N ALA A 56 -3.18 -9.91 -14.24
CA ALA A 56 -3.74 -8.86 -15.12
C ALA A 56 -3.76 -9.21 -16.63
N GLY A 57 -3.24 -10.38 -17.02
CA GLY A 57 -3.22 -10.86 -18.40
C GLY A 57 -2.04 -10.37 -19.25
N LYS A 58 -0.92 -9.97 -18.61
CA LYS A 58 0.32 -9.50 -19.27
C LYS A 58 0.85 -10.50 -20.30
N SER A 59 1.23 -11.70 -19.86
CA SER A 59 1.81 -12.74 -20.72
C SER A 59 0.84 -13.21 -21.81
N SER A 60 -0.48 -13.26 -21.52
CA SER A 60 -1.52 -13.55 -22.51
C SER A 60 -1.60 -12.49 -23.60
N MET A 61 -1.53 -11.21 -23.22
CA MET A 61 -1.52 -10.10 -24.18
C MET A 61 -0.24 -10.11 -25.02
N ILE A 62 0.92 -10.38 -24.43
CA ILE A 62 2.18 -10.51 -25.15
C ILE A 62 2.12 -11.66 -26.16
N ASN A 63 1.63 -12.84 -25.76
CA ASN A 63 1.43 -13.97 -26.66
C ASN A 63 0.51 -13.60 -27.84
N TYR A 64 -0.58 -12.86 -27.58
CA TYR A 64 -1.46 -12.35 -28.63
C TYR A 64 -0.74 -11.39 -29.59
N LEU A 65 0.01 -10.43 -29.05
CA LEU A 65 0.79 -9.47 -29.85
C LEU A 65 1.82 -10.15 -30.75
N LEU A 66 2.42 -11.25 -30.27
CA LEU A 66 3.41 -12.04 -31.01
C LEU A 66 2.80 -13.06 -31.97
N GLY A 67 1.54 -13.43 -31.77
CA GLY A 67 0.86 -14.48 -32.54
C GLY A 67 1.34 -15.90 -32.24
N ASP A 68 2.02 -16.12 -31.11
CA ASP A 68 2.58 -17.41 -30.70
C ASP A 68 2.50 -17.59 -29.16
N GLN A 69 2.34 -18.82 -28.67
CA GLN A 69 2.18 -19.14 -27.24
C GLN A 69 3.52 -19.44 -26.55
N VAL A 70 4.35 -18.41 -26.46
CA VAL A 70 5.73 -18.51 -25.97
C VAL A 70 5.80 -18.44 -24.44
N LEU A 71 5.03 -17.55 -23.81
CA LEU A 71 5.03 -17.35 -22.36
C LEU A 71 3.96 -18.21 -21.67
N PRO A 72 4.21 -18.69 -20.42
CA PRO A 72 3.16 -19.31 -19.62
C PRO A 72 2.10 -18.27 -19.24
N SER A 73 0.82 -18.58 -19.46
CA SER A 73 -0.30 -17.80 -18.91
C SER A 73 -1.00 -18.64 -17.85
N SER A 74 -1.00 -18.20 -16.60
CA SER A 74 -1.81 -18.83 -15.56
C SER A 74 -2.25 -17.80 -14.50
N PRO A 75 -3.44 -18.01 -13.88
CA PRO A 75 -4.08 -17.10 -12.94
C PRO A 75 -3.55 -17.23 -11.51
N ILE A 76 -2.54 -18.09 -11.29
CA ILE A 76 -1.73 -18.17 -10.06
C ILE A 76 -0.30 -17.63 -10.29
N PRO A 77 0.42 -17.11 -9.26
CA PRO A 77 1.71 -16.45 -9.43
C PRO A 77 2.69 -17.23 -10.31
N THR A 78 2.91 -16.76 -11.55
CA THR A 78 3.62 -17.53 -12.60
C THR A 78 4.88 -16.86 -13.13
N SER A 79 5.00 -15.54 -13.07
CA SER A 79 6.16 -14.80 -13.56
C SER A 79 7.07 -14.43 -12.39
N ALA A 80 7.97 -15.33 -12.01
CA ALA A 80 8.94 -15.07 -10.97
C ALA A 80 10.17 -14.28 -11.50
N ASN A 81 10.38 -14.33 -12.82
CA ASN A 81 11.58 -13.85 -13.54
C ASN A 81 11.23 -12.91 -14.68
N THR A 82 12.20 -12.08 -15.09
CA THR A 82 12.06 -11.20 -16.27
C THR A 82 12.29 -11.99 -17.56
N VAL A 83 11.35 -11.93 -18.51
CA VAL A 83 11.44 -12.60 -19.81
C VAL A 83 11.50 -11.57 -20.94
N LYS A 84 12.59 -11.59 -21.71
CA LYS A 84 12.81 -10.73 -22.87
C LYS A 84 12.53 -11.49 -24.17
N LEU A 85 11.78 -10.89 -25.08
CA LEU A 85 11.36 -11.44 -26.36
C LEU A 85 11.87 -10.54 -27.48
N GLN A 86 12.57 -11.11 -28.46
CA GLN A 86 13.16 -10.35 -29.56
C GLN A 86 13.12 -11.12 -30.88
N LYS A 87 13.22 -10.39 -31.99
CA LYS A 87 13.32 -11.00 -33.32
C LYS A 87 14.77 -11.31 -33.68
N GLY A 88 15.07 -12.54 -34.07
CA GLY A 88 16.43 -12.98 -34.39
C GLY A 88 16.50 -14.47 -34.73
N ASP A 89 17.65 -15.10 -34.51
CA ASP A 89 17.80 -16.54 -34.65
C ASP A 89 17.00 -17.28 -33.56
N ASP A 90 16.52 -18.49 -33.84
CA ASP A 90 15.65 -19.22 -32.93
C ASP A 90 16.45 -19.86 -31.76
N TYR A 91 16.38 -19.26 -30.57
CA TYR A 91 17.03 -19.76 -29.35
C TYR A 91 16.34 -19.29 -28.06
N ALA A 92 16.62 -19.97 -26.96
CA ALA A 92 16.32 -19.50 -25.60
C ALA A 92 17.61 -19.43 -24.76
N LEU A 93 17.82 -18.31 -24.08
CA LEU A 93 18.98 -18.05 -23.22
C LEU A 93 18.52 -17.86 -21.78
N VAL A 94 19.06 -18.66 -20.85
CA VAL A 94 18.65 -18.69 -19.44
C VAL A 94 19.79 -18.19 -18.56
N TYR A 95 19.54 -17.15 -17.77
CA TYR A 95 20.48 -16.58 -16.81
C TYR A 95 20.14 -17.05 -15.39
N TYR A 96 21.13 -17.51 -14.63
CA TYR A 96 20.97 -17.94 -13.25
C TYR A 96 21.38 -16.82 -12.28
N HIS A 97 20.93 -16.88 -11.02
CA HIS A 97 21.44 -15.97 -9.97
C HIS A 97 22.91 -16.25 -9.63
N GLU A 98 23.34 -17.51 -9.73
CA GLU A 98 24.72 -17.95 -9.56
C GLU A 98 25.09 -18.95 -10.68
N GLY A 99 26.09 -18.62 -11.52
CA GLY A 99 26.58 -19.49 -12.59
C GLY A 99 26.65 -18.83 -13.98
N GLU A 100 27.14 -19.56 -14.98
CA GLU A 100 27.18 -19.09 -16.38
C GLU A 100 25.80 -19.26 -17.07
N PRO A 101 25.44 -18.39 -18.02
CA PRO A 101 24.19 -18.52 -18.76
C PRO A 101 24.19 -19.76 -19.68
N ASN A 102 22.99 -20.31 -19.89
CA ASN A 102 22.77 -21.51 -20.72
C ASN A 102 22.02 -21.15 -22.02
N LEU A 103 22.59 -21.52 -23.18
CA LEU A 103 21.96 -21.37 -24.50
C LEU A 103 21.29 -22.67 -24.93
N PHE A 104 20.01 -22.58 -25.29
CA PHE A 104 19.20 -23.64 -25.87
C PHE A 104 18.89 -23.30 -27.33
N PRO A 105 19.63 -23.84 -28.32
CA PRO A 105 19.37 -23.61 -29.73
C PRO A 105 18.13 -24.41 -30.19
N ALA A 106 17.33 -23.87 -31.11
CA ALA A 106 16.18 -24.60 -31.65
C ALA A 106 16.62 -25.89 -32.41
N PRO A 107 15.85 -27.00 -32.32
CA PRO A 107 14.60 -27.16 -31.56
C PRO A 107 14.86 -27.47 -30.08
N TYR A 108 14.25 -26.69 -29.19
CA TYR A 108 14.25 -26.91 -27.74
C TYR A 108 12.82 -27.19 -27.25
N ASP A 109 12.69 -27.81 -26.09
CA ASP A 109 11.38 -28.08 -25.48
C ASP A 109 10.79 -26.80 -24.86
N TYR A 110 9.75 -26.26 -25.49
CA TYR A 110 9.00 -25.10 -24.99
C TYR A 110 8.45 -25.33 -23.58
N GLN A 111 8.13 -26.57 -23.19
CA GLN A 111 7.61 -26.86 -21.86
C GLN A 111 8.69 -26.68 -20.77
N THR A 112 9.94 -27.05 -21.09
CA THR A 112 11.09 -26.84 -20.22
C THR A 112 11.37 -25.34 -20.03
N VAL A 113 11.31 -24.54 -21.10
CA VAL A 113 11.45 -23.07 -21.02
C VAL A 113 10.31 -22.42 -20.22
N LYS A 114 9.07 -22.90 -20.39
CA LYS A 114 7.91 -22.47 -19.57
C LYS A 114 8.10 -22.77 -18.08
N ASN A 115 8.72 -23.89 -17.72
CA ASN A 115 9.03 -24.21 -16.33
C ASN A 115 10.11 -23.29 -15.76
N PHE A 116 11.13 -22.94 -16.56
CA PHE A 116 12.16 -21.97 -16.16
C PHE A 116 11.60 -20.57 -15.92
N ALA A 117 10.61 -20.14 -16.70
CA ALA A 117 9.94 -18.86 -16.47
C ALA A 117 9.18 -18.78 -15.12
N LYS A 118 8.84 -19.94 -14.53
CA LYS A 118 8.16 -20.07 -13.24
C LYS A 118 9.13 -20.21 -12.03
N ASP A 119 10.42 -20.48 -12.25
CA ASP A 119 11.41 -20.75 -11.19
C ASP A 119 12.27 -19.52 -10.86
N GLY A 120 11.80 -18.64 -9.97
CA GLY A 120 12.59 -17.45 -9.58
C GLY A 120 13.55 -17.63 -8.41
N ALA A 121 13.60 -18.83 -7.83
CA ALA A 121 14.61 -19.13 -6.82
C ALA A 121 15.98 -19.36 -7.46
N ALA A 122 16.03 -19.96 -8.66
CA ALA A 122 17.29 -20.29 -9.33
C ALA A 122 17.63 -19.36 -10.52
N ILE A 123 16.63 -18.83 -11.21
CA ILE A 123 16.79 -18.13 -12.49
C ILE A 123 16.55 -16.63 -12.31
N SER A 124 17.38 -15.79 -12.94
CA SER A 124 17.31 -14.34 -12.86
C SER A 124 16.57 -13.73 -14.06
N SER A 125 16.85 -14.20 -15.28
CA SER A 125 16.17 -13.73 -16.50
C SER A 125 16.23 -14.75 -17.64
N ILE A 126 15.33 -14.62 -18.61
CA ILE A 126 15.26 -15.47 -19.81
C ILE A 126 15.16 -14.58 -21.06
N THR A 127 15.94 -14.85 -22.09
CA THR A 127 15.78 -14.22 -23.42
C THR A 127 15.35 -15.25 -24.44
N ILE A 128 14.21 -15.02 -25.12
CA ILE A 128 13.71 -15.86 -26.19
C ILE A 128 13.77 -15.06 -27.50
N SER A 129 14.46 -15.63 -28.48
CA SER A 129 14.61 -15.06 -29.80
C SER A 129 13.91 -15.94 -30.82
N SER A 130 13.15 -15.34 -31.74
CA SER A 130 12.59 -16.07 -32.87
C SER A 130 12.51 -15.24 -34.15
N SER A 131 12.73 -15.90 -35.28
CA SER A 131 12.67 -15.30 -36.62
C SER A 131 11.25 -14.97 -37.06
N THR A 132 10.24 -15.60 -36.45
CA THR A 132 8.82 -15.48 -36.80
C THR A 132 8.10 -14.31 -36.10
N PHE A 133 8.69 -13.74 -35.05
CA PHE A 133 8.03 -12.68 -34.28
C PHE A 133 7.71 -11.45 -35.16
N PRO A 134 6.51 -10.85 -35.02
CA PRO A 134 6.08 -9.69 -35.78
C PRO A 134 6.70 -8.37 -35.28
N LEU A 135 7.87 -8.42 -34.64
CA LEU A 135 8.59 -7.26 -34.11
C LEU A 135 9.65 -6.75 -35.11
N PRO A 136 9.97 -5.45 -35.12
CA PRO A 136 11.18 -4.96 -35.77
C PRO A 136 12.44 -5.59 -35.14
N PRO A 137 13.53 -5.84 -35.91
CA PRO A 137 14.79 -6.39 -35.37
C PRO A 137 15.44 -5.53 -34.28
N THR A 138 15.11 -4.23 -34.25
CA THR A 138 15.59 -3.25 -33.27
C THR A 138 14.65 -3.08 -32.08
N CYS A 139 13.63 -3.93 -31.93
CA CYS A 139 12.65 -3.85 -30.85
C CYS A 139 12.56 -5.18 -30.08
N SER A 140 12.55 -5.09 -28.75
CA SER A 140 12.26 -6.20 -27.86
C SER A 140 11.11 -5.87 -26.91
N VAL A 141 10.38 -6.92 -26.54
CA VAL A 141 9.29 -6.86 -25.57
C VAL A 141 9.75 -7.57 -24.30
N MET A 142 9.51 -6.97 -23.16
CA MET A 142 9.92 -7.51 -21.87
C MET A 142 8.68 -7.77 -21.01
N ASP A 143 8.47 -9.02 -20.59
CA ASP A 143 7.50 -9.40 -19.58
C ASP A 143 8.18 -9.36 -18.21
N THR A 144 7.70 -8.50 -17.31
CA THR A 144 8.24 -8.38 -15.96
C THR A 144 7.34 -9.05 -14.93
N PRO A 145 7.88 -9.54 -13.80
CA PRO A 145 7.09 -10.02 -12.68
C PRO A 145 5.95 -9.07 -12.25
N GLY A 146 4.91 -9.62 -11.62
CA GLY A 146 3.80 -8.83 -11.09
C GLY A 146 4.19 -8.02 -9.86
N ILE A 147 3.59 -6.85 -9.67
CA ILE A 147 3.98 -5.93 -8.59
C ILE A 147 3.29 -6.20 -7.23
N ASP A 148 2.26 -7.04 -7.17
CA ASP A 148 1.48 -7.33 -5.94
C ASP A 148 1.86 -8.65 -5.27
N SER A 149 2.92 -9.31 -5.74
CA SER A 149 3.37 -10.52 -5.06
C SER A 149 3.82 -10.16 -3.65
N THR A 150 3.45 -10.98 -2.68
CA THR A 150 3.85 -10.89 -1.27
C THR A 150 5.36 -11.10 -1.03
N ASP A 151 6.18 -11.15 -2.08
CA ASP A 151 7.62 -11.34 -2.04
C ASP A 151 8.32 -10.13 -2.70
N ASP A 152 8.98 -9.33 -1.86
CA ASP A 152 9.72 -8.13 -2.26
C ASP A 152 10.83 -8.41 -3.30
N ALA A 153 11.30 -9.66 -3.40
CA ALA A 153 12.26 -10.06 -4.41
C ALA A 153 11.73 -9.79 -5.85
N HIS A 154 10.42 -9.94 -6.06
CA HIS A 154 9.79 -9.69 -7.36
C HIS A 154 9.65 -8.20 -7.67
N ARG A 155 9.39 -7.34 -6.67
CA ARG A 155 9.31 -5.89 -6.86
C ARG A 155 10.68 -5.30 -7.21
N VAL A 156 11.72 -5.67 -6.46
CA VAL A 156 13.11 -5.25 -6.73
C VAL A 156 13.57 -5.74 -8.10
N SER A 157 13.23 -6.97 -8.48
CA SER A 157 13.51 -7.51 -9.82
C SER A 157 12.79 -6.72 -10.92
N THR A 158 11.52 -6.36 -10.70
CA THR A 158 10.73 -5.55 -11.64
C THR A 158 11.30 -4.15 -11.81
N GLU A 159 11.64 -3.45 -10.72
CA GLU A 159 12.28 -2.12 -10.75
C GLU A 159 13.65 -2.17 -11.45
N SER A 160 14.44 -3.21 -11.17
CA SER A 160 15.72 -3.43 -11.83
C SER A 160 15.56 -3.76 -13.31
N ALA A 161 14.48 -4.39 -13.76
CA ALA A 161 14.25 -4.65 -15.19
C ALA A 161 13.79 -3.40 -15.95
N LEU A 162 12.98 -2.55 -15.32
CA LEU A 162 12.34 -1.39 -15.95
C LEU A 162 13.31 -0.23 -16.25
N HIS A 163 14.52 -0.20 -15.68
CA HIS A 163 15.49 0.87 -15.98
C HIS A 163 15.88 0.93 -17.46
N LEU A 164 15.88 -0.21 -18.16
CA LEU A 164 16.17 -0.29 -19.60
C LEU A 164 14.95 0.01 -20.48
N ALA A 165 13.73 0.08 -19.93
CA ALA A 165 12.51 0.28 -20.70
C ALA A 165 12.43 1.71 -21.27
N ASP A 166 12.07 1.83 -22.56
CA ASP A 166 11.79 3.11 -23.23
C ASP A 166 10.33 3.54 -23.07
N ALA A 167 9.44 2.57 -22.93
CA ALA A 167 8.02 2.75 -22.67
C ALA A 167 7.52 1.60 -21.80
N VAL A 168 6.57 1.90 -20.93
CA VAL A 168 5.98 0.95 -20.00
C VAL A 168 4.50 0.83 -20.29
N PHE A 169 4.06 -0.37 -20.63
CA PHE A 169 2.66 -0.75 -20.77
C PHE A 169 2.21 -1.40 -19.47
N TYR A 170 1.47 -0.64 -18.69
CA TYR A 170 1.01 -1.05 -17.37
C TYR A 170 -0.37 -1.69 -17.46
N VAL A 171 -0.44 -3.01 -17.28
CA VAL A 171 -1.63 -3.84 -17.50
C VAL A 171 -2.36 -4.08 -16.18
N MET A 172 -3.67 -3.85 -16.19
CA MET A 172 -4.52 -3.84 -15.01
C MET A 172 -5.77 -4.66 -15.27
N ASP A 173 -6.28 -5.35 -14.25
CA ASP A 173 -7.59 -6.02 -14.34
C ASP A 173 -8.73 -4.99 -14.25
N TYR A 174 -9.76 -5.13 -15.09
CA TYR A 174 -10.96 -4.28 -15.08
C TYR A 174 -11.55 -4.06 -13.68
N ASN A 175 -11.66 -5.11 -12.84
CA ASN A 175 -12.25 -5.02 -11.51
C ASN A 175 -11.32 -4.37 -10.46
N HIS A 176 -10.01 -4.36 -10.72
CA HIS A 176 -9.00 -3.90 -9.77
C HIS A 176 -8.25 -2.66 -10.24
N VAL A 177 -8.67 -2.04 -11.34
CA VAL A 177 -8.03 -0.85 -11.94
C VAL A 177 -7.92 0.32 -10.95
N GLN A 178 -8.80 0.38 -9.95
CA GLN A 178 -8.80 1.44 -8.94
C GLN A 178 -8.12 1.05 -7.62
N SER A 179 -7.28 0.00 -7.61
CA SER A 179 -6.52 -0.38 -6.42
C SER A 179 -5.46 0.69 -6.06
N GLU A 180 -5.16 0.84 -4.78
CA GLU A 180 -4.13 1.78 -4.31
C GLU A 180 -2.73 1.46 -4.86
N VAL A 181 -2.40 0.17 -4.91
CA VAL A 181 -1.10 -0.32 -5.41
C VAL A 181 -0.87 0.10 -6.86
N ASN A 182 -1.92 0.09 -7.67
CA ASN A 182 -1.91 0.56 -9.06
C ASN A 182 -1.53 2.04 -9.18
N PHE A 183 -2.13 2.89 -8.34
CA PHE A 183 -1.86 4.33 -8.37
C PHE A 183 -0.45 4.68 -7.89
N LEU A 184 0.01 4.06 -6.80
CA LEU A 184 1.35 4.31 -6.25
C LEU A 184 2.44 3.91 -7.23
N PHE A 185 2.32 2.74 -7.86
CA PHE A 185 3.35 2.25 -8.77
C PHE A 185 3.38 3.00 -10.10
N THR A 186 2.21 3.33 -10.66
CA THR A 186 2.16 4.14 -11.90
C THR A 186 2.71 5.55 -11.67
N LYS A 187 2.44 6.15 -10.50
CA LYS A 187 3.06 7.40 -10.09
C LYS A 187 4.58 7.29 -10.01
N GLU A 188 5.09 6.25 -9.35
CA GLU A 188 6.53 6.01 -9.22
C GLU A 188 7.22 5.94 -10.59
N LEU A 189 6.65 5.21 -11.56
CA LEU A 189 7.19 5.15 -12.93
C LEU A 189 7.18 6.51 -13.64
N MET A 190 6.16 7.33 -13.41
CA MET A 190 6.03 8.66 -14.01
C MET A 190 6.96 9.69 -13.37
N ASP A 191 7.16 9.64 -12.05
CA ASP A 191 8.15 10.43 -11.33
C ASP A 191 9.58 10.04 -11.78
N GLU A 192 9.76 8.76 -12.10
CA GLU A 192 10.88 8.25 -12.88
C GLU A 192 10.80 8.59 -14.38
N GLY A 193 10.05 9.60 -14.82
CA GLY A 193 10.05 10.13 -16.19
C GLY A 193 9.86 9.08 -17.29
N LYS A 194 9.32 7.89 -16.98
CA LYS A 194 9.03 6.85 -17.96
C LYS A 194 7.73 7.22 -18.66
N LYS A 195 7.64 6.88 -19.94
CA LYS A 195 6.38 6.99 -20.68
C LYS A 195 5.49 5.81 -20.29
N VAL A 196 4.44 6.08 -19.54
CA VAL A 196 3.51 5.07 -19.04
C VAL A 196 2.21 5.09 -19.85
N TYR A 197 1.84 3.93 -20.38
CA TYR A 197 0.56 3.67 -21.05
C TYR A 197 -0.23 2.67 -20.21
N LEU A 198 -1.46 3.00 -19.85
CA LEU A 198 -2.30 2.09 -19.07
C LEU A 198 -3.11 1.20 -20.00
N ILE A 199 -3.22 -0.09 -19.64
CA ILE A 199 -4.07 -1.06 -20.31
C ILE A 199 -5.02 -1.65 -19.27
N VAL A 200 -6.28 -1.24 -19.31
CA VAL A 200 -7.37 -1.84 -18.54
C VAL A 200 -7.85 -3.07 -19.31
N ASN A 201 -7.36 -4.23 -18.91
CA ASN A 201 -7.60 -5.50 -19.56
C ASN A 201 -8.81 -6.23 -18.95
N MET A 202 -9.28 -7.27 -19.63
CA MET A 202 -10.46 -8.06 -19.25
C MET A 202 -11.78 -7.27 -19.23
N ILE A 203 -11.97 -6.35 -20.19
CA ILE A 203 -13.23 -5.57 -20.28
C ILE A 203 -14.46 -6.41 -20.65
N ASP A 204 -14.27 -7.69 -21.02
CA ASP A 204 -15.33 -8.69 -21.15
C ASP A 204 -16.10 -8.92 -19.83
N LYS A 205 -15.51 -8.49 -18.70
CA LYS A 205 -16.15 -8.48 -17.38
C LYS A 205 -17.17 -7.35 -17.19
N HIS A 206 -17.19 -6.34 -18.06
CA HIS A 206 -18.08 -5.19 -17.92
C HIS A 206 -19.56 -5.61 -18.06
N ASP A 207 -20.40 -5.08 -17.17
CA ASP A 207 -21.85 -5.25 -17.24
C ASP A 207 -22.53 -3.88 -17.34
N GLU A 208 -23.10 -3.60 -18.51
CA GLU A 208 -23.78 -2.33 -18.82
C GLU A 208 -25.03 -2.11 -17.94
N ALA A 209 -25.56 -3.17 -17.31
CA ALA A 209 -26.68 -3.06 -16.39
C ALA A 209 -26.29 -2.54 -15.00
N GLU A 210 -25.01 -2.67 -14.62
CA GLU A 210 -24.48 -2.18 -13.34
C GLU A 210 -24.00 -0.72 -13.44
N ILE A 211 -23.19 -0.43 -14.47
CA ILE A 211 -22.65 0.91 -14.76
C ILE A 211 -22.43 1.03 -16.26
N THR A 212 -22.70 2.21 -16.85
CA THR A 212 -22.40 2.40 -18.27
C THR A 212 -20.89 2.40 -18.51
N PHE A 213 -20.44 1.91 -19.67
CA PHE A 213 -18.99 1.87 -19.95
C PHE A 213 -18.37 3.28 -19.97
N ALA A 214 -19.15 4.29 -20.39
CA ALA A 214 -18.72 5.69 -20.39
C ALA A 214 -18.49 6.23 -18.96
N ASP A 215 -19.39 5.93 -18.03
CA ASP A 215 -19.25 6.34 -16.63
C ASP A 215 -18.08 5.58 -15.95
N PHE A 216 -17.88 4.31 -16.30
CA PHE A 216 -16.71 3.55 -15.85
C PHE A 216 -15.39 4.21 -16.30
N LYS A 217 -15.25 4.55 -17.59
CA LYS A 217 -14.04 5.25 -18.09
C LYS A 217 -13.76 6.53 -17.31
N LYS A 218 -14.81 7.35 -17.13
CA LYS A 218 -14.71 8.61 -16.38
C LYS A 218 -14.33 8.38 -14.93
N SER A 219 -14.84 7.32 -14.30
CA SER A 219 -14.47 6.91 -12.94
C SER A 219 -12.97 6.58 -12.85
N VAL A 220 -12.44 5.78 -13.79
CA VAL A 220 -11.01 5.43 -13.86
C VAL A 220 -10.15 6.68 -14.06
N GLU A 221 -10.49 7.55 -15.01
CA GLU A 221 -9.76 8.80 -15.28
C GLU A 221 -9.73 9.72 -14.04
N ASN A 222 -10.88 9.89 -13.38
CA ASN A 222 -10.98 10.68 -12.15
C ASN A 222 -10.14 10.07 -11.03
N ALA A 223 -10.12 8.74 -10.90
CA ALA A 223 -9.34 8.06 -9.88
C ALA A 223 -7.83 8.32 -10.07
N PHE A 224 -7.28 8.11 -11.26
CA PHE A 224 -5.87 8.42 -11.56
C PHE A 224 -5.53 9.91 -11.41
N THR A 225 -6.43 10.79 -11.83
CA THR A 225 -6.27 12.25 -11.68
C THR A 225 -6.20 12.67 -10.21
N ASN A 226 -7.06 12.09 -9.35
CA ASN A 226 -7.01 12.33 -7.89
C ASN A 226 -5.67 11.88 -7.27
N TRP A 227 -4.98 10.94 -7.93
CA TRP A 227 -3.65 10.48 -7.51
C TRP A 227 -2.48 11.27 -8.14
N ASN A 228 -2.75 12.34 -8.90
CA ASN A 228 -1.77 13.09 -9.68
C ASN A 228 -1.01 12.24 -10.72
N VAL A 229 -1.68 11.22 -11.26
CA VAL A 229 -1.12 10.34 -12.29
C VAL A 229 -1.79 10.66 -13.62
N TYR A 230 -0.97 11.05 -14.60
CA TYR A 230 -1.42 11.51 -15.93
C TYR A 230 -0.79 10.65 -17.03
N PRO A 231 -1.28 9.41 -17.25
CA PRO A 231 -0.70 8.51 -18.24
C PRO A 231 -0.84 9.08 -19.66
N GLU A 232 0.06 8.68 -20.55
CA GLU A 232 0.07 9.15 -21.96
C GLU A 232 -1.21 8.75 -22.69
N LYS A 233 -1.71 7.54 -22.40
CA LYS A 233 -2.99 7.02 -22.91
C LYS A 233 -3.47 5.88 -22.02
N ILE A 234 -4.80 5.72 -21.95
CA ILE A 234 -5.47 4.57 -21.34
C ILE A 234 -6.15 3.77 -22.47
N PHE A 235 -5.88 2.47 -22.53
CA PHE A 235 -6.51 1.52 -23.44
C PHE A 235 -7.42 0.57 -22.67
N TYR A 236 -8.48 0.12 -23.33
CA TYR A 236 -9.44 -0.83 -22.79
C TYR A 236 -9.44 -2.08 -23.66
N THR A 237 -9.04 -3.24 -23.12
CA THR A 237 -8.77 -4.44 -23.92
C THR A 237 -9.42 -5.71 -23.36
N SER A 238 -9.68 -6.68 -24.25
CA SER A 238 -9.95 -8.06 -23.87
C SER A 238 -9.23 -9.02 -24.82
N VAL A 239 -8.50 -9.98 -24.28
CA VAL A 239 -7.91 -11.09 -25.05
C VAL A 239 -8.86 -12.28 -25.20
N ARG A 240 -10.00 -12.27 -24.50
CA ARG A 240 -11.00 -13.35 -24.49
C ARG A 240 -12.16 -13.04 -25.43
N ASP A 241 -12.68 -11.81 -25.36
CA ASP A 241 -13.77 -11.33 -26.22
C ASP A 241 -13.23 -10.34 -27.26
N LEU A 242 -12.71 -10.89 -28.36
CA LEU A 242 -12.15 -10.10 -29.45
C LEU A 242 -13.20 -9.28 -30.22
N GLU A 243 -14.48 -9.64 -30.11
CA GLU A 243 -15.59 -9.00 -30.83
C GLU A 243 -16.27 -7.88 -30.01
N ASN A 244 -15.83 -7.65 -28.76
CA ASN A 244 -16.39 -6.60 -27.91
C ASN A 244 -16.20 -5.22 -28.57
N PRO A 245 -17.27 -4.41 -28.72
CA PRO A 245 -17.21 -3.14 -29.46
C PRO A 245 -16.29 -2.10 -28.82
N ASN A 246 -15.99 -2.25 -27.54
CA ASN A 246 -15.08 -1.38 -26.79
C ASN A 246 -13.65 -1.90 -26.75
N ASN A 247 -13.34 -3.04 -27.36
CA ASN A 247 -12.04 -3.68 -27.30
C ASN A 247 -11.03 -2.97 -28.21
N GLN A 248 -9.98 -2.43 -27.61
CA GLN A 248 -8.92 -1.67 -28.26
C GLN A 248 -7.64 -2.48 -28.44
N LEU A 249 -7.70 -3.81 -28.35
CA LEU A 249 -6.51 -4.68 -28.42
C LEU A 249 -5.74 -4.53 -29.74
N GLU A 250 -6.44 -4.40 -30.88
CA GLU A 250 -5.81 -4.12 -32.16
C GLU A 250 -5.24 -2.69 -32.23
N GLU A 251 -5.89 -1.70 -31.60
CA GLU A 251 -5.30 -0.36 -31.48
C GLU A 251 -3.99 -0.38 -30.68
N VAL A 252 -3.92 -1.17 -29.61
CA VAL A 252 -2.69 -1.36 -28.83
C VAL A 252 -1.60 -1.99 -29.68
N ARG A 253 -1.94 -3.04 -30.45
CA ARG A 253 -1.01 -3.72 -31.36
C ARG A 253 -0.46 -2.78 -32.43
N GLU A 254 -1.33 -2.04 -33.11
CA GLU A 254 -0.92 -1.03 -34.10
C GLU A 254 -0.09 0.09 -33.46
N PHE A 255 -0.48 0.55 -32.27
CA PHE A 255 0.25 1.59 -31.53
C PHE A 255 1.65 1.14 -31.15
N ILE A 256 1.80 -0.09 -30.63
CA ILE A 256 3.09 -0.69 -30.29
C ILE A 256 3.98 -0.79 -31.52
N PHE A 257 3.47 -1.33 -32.63
CA PHE A 257 4.26 -1.47 -33.85
C PHE A 257 4.64 -0.12 -34.46
N LYS A 258 3.73 0.85 -34.46
CA LYS A 258 4.03 2.22 -34.92
C LYS A 258 5.04 2.92 -34.02
N THR A 259 4.98 2.68 -32.71
CA THR A 259 5.93 3.21 -31.73
C THR A 259 7.31 2.54 -31.87
N ALA A 260 7.33 1.27 -32.25
CA ALA A 260 8.55 0.52 -32.55
C ALA A 260 9.22 0.97 -33.88
N ASP A 261 8.44 1.44 -34.87
CA ASP A 261 8.93 1.83 -36.21
C ASP A 261 9.33 3.33 -36.31
N ASN A 262 8.84 4.19 -35.41
CA ASN A 262 9.19 5.62 -35.38
C ASN A 262 10.62 5.87 -34.84
N GLY A 263 11.59 5.77 -35.76
CA GLY A 263 12.84 6.58 -35.89
C GLY A 263 13.78 6.77 -34.69
N VAL A 264 15.06 6.42 -34.91
CA VAL A 264 16.31 6.57 -34.13
C VAL A 264 16.49 7.86 -33.27
N GLN A 265 15.68 8.90 -33.43
CA GLN A 265 15.88 10.19 -32.75
C GLN A 265 15.57 10.22 -31.24
N ASN A 266 14.75 9.30 -30.71
CA ASN A 266 14.30 9.35 -29.30
C ASN A 266 15.06 8.42 -28.33
N THR A 267 15.81 7.43 -28.84
CA THR A 267 16.53 6.45 -27.99
C THR A 267 17.72 7.07 -27.27
N SER A 268 18.39 8.05 -27.89
CA SER A 268 19.49 8.81 -27.28
C SER A 268 19.06 9.61 -26.06
N ASP A 269 17.85 10.19 -26.10
CA ASP A 269 17.34 11.07 -25.04
C ASP A 269 16.93 10.26 -23.80
N SER A 270 16.31 9.09 -23.99
CA SER A 270 16.01 8.16 -22.89
C SER A 270 17.29 7.62 -22.24
N ALA A 271 18.35 7.38 -23.03
CA ALA A 271 19.60 6.89 -22.47
C ALA A 271 20.36 7.98 -21.71
N LEU A 272 20.34 9.23 -22.18
CA LEU A 272 20.88 10.38 -21.44
C LEU A 272 20.14 10.57 -20.09
N LEU A 273 18.82 10.45 -20.08
CA LEU A 273 18.01 10.53 -18.86
C LEU A 273 18.37 9.41 -17.87
N SER A 274 18.48 8.16 -18.34
CA SER A 274 18.91 7.03 -17.52
C SER A 274 20.34 7.20 -17.00
N ALA A 275 21.25 7.72 -17.82
CA ALA A 275 22.63 8.00 -17.42
C ALA A 275 22.72 9.10 -16.36
N GLN A 276 21.95 10.20 -16.50
CA GLN A 276 21.93 11.26 -15.50
C GLN A 276 21.39 10.77 -14.15
N ARG A 277 20.50 9.78 -14.14
CA ARG A 277 20.05 9.14 -12.89
C ARG A 277 21.11 8.26 -12.27
N LEU A 278 21.83 7.48 -13.08
CA LEU A 278 22.97 6.71 -12.58
C LEU A 278 24.04 7.65 -11.98
N ILE A 279 24.26 8.84 -12.57
CA ILE A 279 25.10 9.89 -11.98
C ILE A 279 24.54 10.34 -10.62
N ASN A 280 23.25 10.68 -10.54
CA ASN A 280 22.66 11.13 -9.26
C ASN A 280 22.73 10.05 -8.18
N ARG A 281 22.50 8.77 -8.51
CA ARG A 281 22.69 7.64 -7.57
C ARG A 281 24.14 7.47 -7.16
N HIS A 282 25.08 7.62 -8.10
CA HIS A 282 26.50 7.58 -7.78
C HIS A 282 26.91 8.71 -6.83
N VAL A 283 26.40 9.92 -7.03
CA VAL A 283 26.62 11.07 -6.15
C VAL A 283 26.07 10.80 -4.74
N LEU A 284 24.90 10.15 -4.63
CA LEU A 284 24.38 9.69 -3.34
C LEU A 284 25.31 8.66 -2.69
N SER A 285 25.79 7.67 -3.45
CA SER A 285 26.76 6.68 -2.94
C SER A 285 28.06 7.33 -2.45
N VAL A 286 28.51 8.42 -3.07
CA VAL A 286 29.66 9.21 -2.60
C VAL A 286 29.35 9.89 -1.28
N LYS A 287 28.17 10.49 -1.12
CA LYS A 287 27.73 11.07 0.16
C LYS A 287 27.65 10.01 1.26
N ASP A 288 27.12 8.83 0.95
CA ASP A 288 27.00 7.74 1.92
C ASP A 288 28.39 7.24 2.37
N LYS A 289 29.34 7.07 1.44
CA LYS A 289 30.73 6.71 1.79
C LYS A 289 31.41 7.76 2.66
N PHE A 290 31.09 9.04 2.43
CA PHE A 290 31.59 10.14 3.25
C PHE A 290 30.98 10.09 4.66
N ASP A 291 29.67 9.86 4.76
CA ASP A 291 28.96 9.70 6.04
C ASP A 291 29.49 8.51 6.84
N GLU A 292 29.84 7.40 6.19
CA GLU A 292 30.49 6.24 6.83
C GLU A 292 31.91 6.56 7.32
N ALA A 293 32.69 7.34 6.58
CA ALA A 293 34.08 7.62 6.89
C ALA A 293 34.25 8.58 8.09
N PHE A 294 33.25 9.43 8.34
CA PHE A 294 33.27 10.47 9.38
C PHE A 294 32.13 10.32 10.39
N ALA A 295 31.66 9.09 10.59
CA ALA A 295 30.49 8.79 11.43
C ALA A 295 30.67 9.20 12.91
N GLU A 296 31.89 9.12 13.44
CA GLU A 296 32.21 9.52 14.84
C GLU A 296 32.17 11.05 14.98
N GLU A 297 32.61 11.78 13.97
CA GLU A 297 32.65 13.25 13.97
C GLU A 297 31.27 13.88 13.78
N PHE A 298 30.31 13.16 13.17
CA PHE A 298 28.92 13.61 13.05
C PHE A 298 28.05 13.29 14.29
N GLU A 299 28.53 12.47 15.24
CA GLU A 299 27.79 12.01 16.42
C GLU A 299 27.17 13.17 17.26
N PRO A 300 27.87 14.29 17.56
CA PRO A 300 27.31 15.41 18.33
C PRO A 300 26.13 16.11 17.63
N LEU A 301 26.13 16.12 16.29
CA LEU A 301 25.06 16.72 15.49
C LEU A 301 23.80 15.83 15.45
N PHE A 302 24.00 14.52 15.59
CA PHE A 302 22.94 13.51 15.53
C PHE A 302 22.21 13.28 16.87
N GLU A 303 22.73 13.82 17.98
CA GLU A 303 22.07 13.79 19.29
C GLU A 303 20.96 14.84 19.45
N LEU A 304 20.96 15.87 18.60
CA LEU A 304 19.99 16.98 18.63
C LEU A 304 18.62 16.60 18.02
N PRO A 305 17.50 17.19 18.49
CA PRO A 305 16.19 17.12 17.84
C PRO A 305 16.25 17.64 16.40
N SER A 306 15.43 17.08 15.50
CA SER A 306 15.45 17.42 14.06
C SER A 306 15.23 18.91 13.79
N GLU A 307 14.33 19.55 14.54
CA GLU A 307 14.05 20.99 14.38
C GLU A 307 15.24 21.87 14.79
N GLU A 308 15.92 21.54 15.89
CA GLU A 308 17.11 22.28 16.35
C GLU A 308 18.31 22.05 15.43
N ARG A 309 18.48 20.81 14.95
CA ARG A 309 19.51 20.46 13.99
C ARG A 309 19.36 21.23 12.68
N THR A 310 18.17 21.27 12.09
CA THR A 310 17.94 22.00 10.83
C THR A 310 18.15 23.51 11.00
N VAL A 311 17.80 24.07 12.16
CA VAL A 311 18.05 25.48 12.47
C VAL A 311 19.55 25.77 12.62
N ILE A 312 20.30 24.93 13.34
CA ILE A 312 21.76 25.08 13.50
C ILE A 312 22.49 24.88 12.17
N GLU A 313 22.15 23.83 11.41
CA GLU A 313 22.68 23.57 10.07
C GLU A 313 22.42 24.75 9.14
N SER A 314 21.18 25.29 9.12
CA SER A 314 20.84 26.45 8.29
C SER A 314 21.60 27.71 8.71
N ASN A 315 21.69 27.98 10.01
CA ASN A 315 22.35 29.19 10.51
C ASN A 315 23.84 29.14 10.23
N VAL A 316 24.52 28.05 10.58
CA VAL A 316 25.97 27.91 10.36
C VAL A 316 26.30 27.83 8.88
N SER A 317 25.52 27.10 8.07
CA SER A 317 25.69 27.07 6.62
C SER A 317 25.59 28.47 6.02
N SER A 318 24.61 29.27 6.45
CA SER A 318 24.47 30.65 5.98
C SER A 318 25.66 31.55 6.37
N LEU A 319 26.17 31.43 7.59
CA LEU A 319 27.32 32.19 8.09
C LEU A 319 28.63 31.78 7.39
N MET A 320 28.85 30.48 7.18
CA MET A 320 29.99 29.96 6.44
C MET A 320 29.95 30.39 4.97
N GLN A 321 28.78 30.33 4.34
CA GLN A 321 28.59 30.78 2.97
C GLN A 321 28.83 32.30 2.83
N GLU A 322 28.38 33.10 3.80
CA GLU A 322 28.66 34.54 3.84
C GLU A 322 30.17 34.79 3.97
N ARG A 323 30.87 34.07 4.84
CA ARG A 323 32.33 34.15 5.03
C ARG A 323 33.09 33.82 3.74
N GLU A 324 32.72 32.75 3.04
CA GLU A 324 33.36 32.33 1.78
C GLU A 324 33.05 33.32 0.63
N GLN A 325 31.83 33.83 0.54
CA GLN A 325 31.47 34.87 -0.43
C GLN A 325 32.27 36.16 -0.21
N MET A 326 32.47 36.59 1.04
CA MET A 326 33.22 37.80 1.35
C MET A 326 34.71 37.72 0.98
N ALA A 327 35.32 36.54 1.14
CA ALA A 327 36.71 36.30 0.73
C ALA A 327 36.93 36.45 -0.79
N GLY A 328 35.91 36.14 -1.61
CA GLY A 328 35.99 36.21 -3.08
C GLY A 328 35.49 37.52 -3.71
N THR A 329 34.72 38.33 -2.98
CA THR A 329 33.95 39.46 -3.54
C THR A 329 34.83 40.55 -4.15
N ALA A 330 35.92 40.96 -3.50
CA ALA A 330 36.80 42.02 -4.00
C ALA A 330 37.44 41.65 -5.35
N THR A 331 37.87 40.39 -5.51
CA THR A 331 38.47 39.88 -6.74
C THR A 331 37.43 39.71 -7.86
N ALA A 332 36.20 39.31 -7.51
CA ALA A 332 35.10 39.19 -8.47
C ALA A 332 34.68 40.56 -9.03
N ILE A 333 34.58 41.57 -8.17
CA ILE A 333 34.26 42.96 -8.56
C ILE A 333 35.37 43.54 -9.46
N GLU A 334 36.64 43.32 -9.11
CA GLU A 334 37.79 43.73 -9.93
C GLU A 334 37.74 43.13 -11.34
N ARG A 335 37.49 41.82 -11.46
CA ARG A 335 37.35 41.14 -12.76
C ARG A 335 36.15 41.66 -13.57
N SER A 336 35.00 41.85 -12.91
CA SER A 336 33.77 42.35 -13.55
C SER A 336 33.95 43.77 -14.08
N PHE A 337 34.52 44.68 -13.27
CA PHE A 337 34.79 46.06 -13.66
C PHE A 337 35.80 46.12 -14.80
N THR A 338 36.91 45.39 -14.70
CA THR A 338 37.96 45.38 -15.73
C THR A 338 37.41 44.89 -17.07
N ARG A 339 36.64 43.80 -17.07
CA ARG A 339 36.01 43.25 -18.27
C ARG A 339 35.02 44.25 -18.89
N SER A 340 34.22 44.91 -18.07
CA SER A 340 33.23 45.89 -18.53
C SER A 340 33.90 47.16 -19.07
N LEU A 341 34.97 47.62 -18.42
CA LEU A 341 35.79 48.74 -18.86
C LEU A 341 36.43 48.44 -20.23
N GLU A 342 36.98 47.23 -20.44
CA GLU A 342 37.52 46.83 -21.74
C GLU A 342 36.47 46.88 -22.86
N VAL A 343 35.22 46.48 -22.56
CA VAL A 343 34.10 46.57 -23.51
C VAL A 343 33.79 48.03 -23.85
N ILE A 344 33.70 48.91 -22.84
CA ILE A 344 33.47 50.35 -23.05
C ILE A 344 34.58 50.96 -23.89
N LEU A 345 35.86 50.69 -23.55
CA LEU A 345 37.01 51.23 -24.28
C LEU A 345 37.07 50.69 -25.72
N LYS A 346 36.71 49.42 -25.96
CA LYS A 346 36.66 48.83 -27.30
C LYS A 346 35.55 49.47 -28.16
N ASN A 347 34.39 49.74 -27.56
CA ASN A 347 33.21 50.26 -28.26
C ASN A 347 33.19 51.78 -28.38
N ALA A 348 34.00 52.51 -27.62
CA ALA A 348 34.07 53.96 -27.67
C ALA A 348 34.60 54.45 -29.04
N TYR A 349 33.70 55.03 -29.83
CA TYR A 349 34.01 55.59 -31.15
C TYR A 349 34.24 57.09 -31.07
N LEU A 350 35.49 57.48 -30.77
CA LEU A 350 35.89 58.86 -30.52
C LEU A 350 36.08 59.71 -31.79
N MET A 351 36.25 59.08 -32.95
CA MET A 351 36.65 59.76 -34.19
C MET A 351 35.66 59.50 -35.33
N PRO A 352 34.40 59.97 -35.23
CA PRO A 352 33.46 59.94 -36.34
C PRO A 352 33.89 60.88 -37.47
N ALA A 353 33.29 60.72 -38.65
CA ALA A 353 33.66 61.49 -39.85
C ALA A 353 33.74 63.03 -39.61
N PRO A 354 32.79 63.68 -38.92
CA PRO A 354 32.86 65.12 -38.64
C PRO A 354 34.06 65.52 -37.77
N THR A 355 34.36 64.72 -36.73
CA THR A 355 35.50 64.93 -35.84
C THR A 355 36.82 64.74 -36.57
N ARG A 356 36.90 63.80 -37.54
CA ARG A 356 38.08 63.61 -38.40
C ARG A 356 38.28 64.77 -39.37
N GLU A 357 37.21 65.40 -39.84
CA GLU A 357 37.30 66.62 -40.65
C GLU A 357 37.83 67.80 -39.82
N LEU A 358 37.35 67.98 -38.59
CA LEU A 358 37.90 68.98 -37.67
C LEU A 358 39.36 68.70 -37.30
N ALA A 359 39.73 67.43 -37.11
CA ALA A 359 41.13 67.04 -36.90
C ALA A 359 42.00 67.38 -38.12
N LYS A 360 41.49 67.14 -39.34
CA LYS A 360 42.17 67.50 -40.59
C LYS A 360 42.37 69.03 -40.67
N ASP A 361 41.33 69.81 -40.38
CA ASP A 361 41.42 71.27 -40.37
C ASP A 361 42.43 71.78 -39.35
N PHE A 362 42.44 71.19 -38.15
CA PHE A 362 43.43 71.46 -37.10
C PHE A 362 44.86 71.13 -37.56
N LEU A 363 45.09 69.96 -38.16
CA LEU A 363 46.40 69.53 -38.65
C LEU A 363 46.91 70.42 -39.80
N GLU A 364 46.03 70.77 -40.75
CA GLU A 364 46.35 71.71 -41.85
C GLU A 364 46.75 73.07 -41.31
N ALA A 365 46.05 73.56 -40.28
CA ALA A 365 46.36 74.84 -39.65
C ALA A 365 47.75 74.86 -39.00
N HIS A 366 48.27 73.72 -38.57
CA HIS A 366 49.56 73.59 -37.87
C HIS A 366 50.74 73.23 -38.79
N GLN A 367 50.56 73.27 -40.12
CA GLN A 367 51.66 73.11 -41.07
C GLN A 367 52.64 74.31 -41.06
N PRO A 368 53.94 74.08 -41.34
CA PRO A 368 54.95 75.14 -41.40
C PRO A 368 54.61 76.26 -42.40
N ASP A 369 53.95 75.89 -43.51
CA ASP A 369 53.65 76.79 -44.63
C ASP A 369 52.23 77.42 -44.59
N PHE A 370 51.44 77.15 -43.55
CA PHE A 370 50.04 77.60 -43.46
C PHE A 370 49.93 79.13 -43.29
N LYS A 371 49.30 79.82 -44.25
CA LYS A 371 49.04 81.27 -44.25
C LYS A 371 47.69 81.60 -44.89
N ILE A 372 46.95 82.55 -44.30
CA ILE A 372 45.64 82.99 -44.84
C ILE A 372 45.73 84.44 -45.35
N GLY A 373 45.73 84.62 -46.68
CA GLY A 373 45.68 85.91 -47.38
C GLY A 373 47.03 86.63 -47.57
N LEU A 374 47.06 87.67 -48.42
CA LEU A 374 48.28 88.40 -48.84
C LEU A 374 48.62 89.67 -48.01
N PHE A 375 47.69 90.25 -47.24
CA PHE A 375 47.92 91.43 -46.39
C PHE A 375 47.32 91.24 -44.98
N PHE A 376 48.07 91.59 -43.91
CA PHE A 376 47.77 91.31 -42.47
C PHE A 376 47.72 89.82 -42.06
N ALA A 377 48.53 88.97 -42.72
CA ALA A 377 48.45 87.51 -42.62
C ALA A 377 48.77 86.92 -41.24
N LYS A 378 49.69 87.48 -40.42
CA LYS A 378 50.10 86.86 -39.13
C LYS A 378 48.96 86.76 -38.11
N LYS A 379 48.31 87.88 -37.77
CA LYS A 379 47.24 87.93 -36.75
C LYS A 379 46.00 87.14 -37.18
N LYS A 380 45.69 87.13 -38.48
CA LYS A 380 44.59 86.35 -39.05
C LYS A 380 44.90 84.85 -39.08
N THR A 381 46.17 84.47 -39.34
CA THR A 381 46.62 83.07 -39.31
C THR A 381 46.62 82.52 -37.88
N GLU A 382 47.08 83.29 -36.88
CA GLU A 382 47.01 82.90 -35.47
C GLU A 382 45.55 82.76 -35.00
N SER A 383 44.67 83.69 -35.35
CA SER A 383 43.24 83.63 -35.02
C SER A 383 42.57 82.37 -35.58
N VAL A 384 42.90 81.95 -36.82
CA VAL A 384 42.29 80.75 -37.43
C VAL A 384 42.91 79.47 -36.88
N LYS A 385 44.21 79.47 -36.51
CA LYS A 385 44.82 78.36 -35.76
C LYS A 385 44.12 78.13 -34.43
N GLU A 386 43.87 79.21 -33.69
CA GLU A 386 43.19 79.16 -32.40
C GLU A 386 41.71 78.76 -32.55
N GLU A 387 41.02 79.26 -33.59
CA GLU A 387 39.63 78.89 -33.88
C GLU A 387 39.49 77.40 -34.24
N ARG A 388 40.36 76.87 -35.12
CA ARG A 388 40.34 75.46 -35.51
C ARG A 388 40.74 74.52 -34.37
N LEU A 389 41.72 74.92 -33.55
CA LEU A 389 42.08 74.21 -32.32
C LEU A 389 40.89 74.16 -31.36
N LYS A 390 40.24 75.31 -31.08
CA LYS A 390 39.07 75.35 -30.19
C LYS A 390 37.88 74.56 -30.74
N ALA A 391 37.64 74.60 -32.04
CA ALA A 391 36.57 73.82 -32.67
C ALA A 391 36.81 72.31 -32.56
N PHE A 392 38.04 71.87 -32.82
CA PHE A 392 38.42 70.47 -32.69
C PHE A 392 38.44 70.00 -31.23
N GLU A 393 38.99 70.81 -30.32
CA GLU A 393 38.98 70.55 -28.88
C GLU A 393 37.55 70.45 -28.35
N ALA A 394 36.65 71.37 -28.73
CA ALA A 394 35.27 71.35 -28.27
C ALA A 394 34.49 70.12 -28.75
N ASP A 395 34.58 69.77 -30.04
CA ASP A 395 33.91 68.57 -30.58
C ASP A 395 34.50 67.30 -29.97
N LEU A 396 35.83 67.21 -29.85
CA LEU A 396 36.48 66.05 -29.25
C LEU A 396 36.17 65.93 -27.75
N GLN A 397 36.11 67.04 -27.02
CA GLN A 397 35.67 67.06 -25.61
C GLN A 397 34.26 66.51 -25.48
N GLU A 398 33.35 66.89 -26.39
CA GLU A 398 32.00 66.35 -26.43
C GLU A 398 32.00 64.83 -26.70
N LYS A 399 32.84 64.35 -27.64
CA LYS A 399 32.97 62.89 -27.90
C LYS A 399 33.58 62.14 -26.72
N VAL A 400 34.60 62.68 -26.08
CA VAL A 400 35.21 62.10 -24.87
C VAL A 400 34.18 62.02 -23.74
N LYS A 401 33.41 63.09 -23.54
CA LYS A 401 32.36 63.15 -22.52
C LYS A 401 31.25 62.12 -22.77
N THR A 402 30.74 62.06 -24.00
CA THR A 402 29.59 61.22 -24.36
C THR A 402 29.95 59.75 -24.56
N GLN A 403 31.12 59.45 -25.13
CA GLN A 403 31.53 58.07 -25.49
C GLN A 403 32.41 57.41 -24.43
N LEU A 404 33.00 58.16 -23.49
CA LEU A 404 33.83 57.61 -22.43
C LEU A 404 33.37 58.05 -21.04
N GLU A 405 33.34 59.35 -20.72
CA GLU A 405 33.09 59.80 -19.35
C GLU A 405 31.74 59.32 -18.80
N TRP A 406 30.64 59.48 -19.54
CA TRP A 406 29.32 59.04 -19.07
C TRP A 406 29.25 57.53 -18.84
N HIS A 407 29.77 56.73 -19.77
CA HIS A 407 29.74 55.27 -19.64
C HIS A 407 30.65 54.76 -18.51
N ILE A 408 31.80 55.41 -18.29
CA ILE A 408 32.69 55.04 -17.19
C ILE A 408 32.08 55.47 -15.84
N LYS A 409 31.38 56.62 -15.76
CA LYS A 409 30.62 57.02 -14.56
C LYS A 409 29.48 56.07 -14.23
N GLU A 410 28.74 55.65 -15.27
CA GLU A 410 27.66 54.67 -15.12
C GLU A 410 28.20 53.32 -14.65
N LEU A 411 29.31 52.85 -15.25
CA LEU A 411 30.01 51.65 -14.79
C LEU A 411 30.47 51.78 -13.34
N ALA A 412 31.10 52.90 -12.97
CA ALA A 412 31.56 53.17 -11.61
C ALA A 412 30.39 53.14 -10.60
N GLY A 413 29.26 53.79 -10.92
CA GLY A 413 28.06 53.76 -10.09
C GLY A 413 27.45 52.36 -9.97
N LYS A 414 27.35 51.63 -11.08
CA LYS A 414 26.86 50.25 -11.10
C LYS A 414 27.75 49.33 -10.27
N THR A 415 29.06 49.51 -10.33
CA THR A 415 30.03 48.72 -9.56
C THR A 415 29.94 48.99 -8.07
N LEU A 416 29.65 50.21 -7.61
CA LEU A 416 29.39 50.47 -6.19
C LEU A 416 28.12 49.77 -5.69
N ILE A 417 27.07 49.72 -6.52
CA ILE A 417 25.83 48.99 -6.21
C ILE A 417 26.08 47.48 -6.19
N GLU A 418 26.76 46.94 -7.21
CA GLU A 418 27.13 45.52 -7.28
C GLU A 418 28.03 45.11 -6.10
N ALA A 419 28.91 46.01 -5.66
CA ALA A 419 29.78 45.80 -4.51
C ALA A 419 29.11 46.09 -3.15
N LYS A 420 27.84 46.52 -3.13
CA LYS A 420 27.10 46.94 -1.91
C LYS A 420 27.86 47.98 -1.06
N LEU A 421 28.68 48.82 -1.69
CA LEU A 421 29.57 49.75 -0.99
C LEU A 421 28.92 51.14 -0.89
N HIS A 422 28.38 51.47 0.28
CA HIS A 422 27.78 52.78 0.59
C HIS A 422 28.80 53.73 1.23
N ASP A 423 29.82 54.13 0.46
CA ASP A 423 30.88 55.03 0.93
C ASP A 423 30.84 56.38 0.19
N ALA A 424 30.72 57.46 0.96
CA ALA A 424 30.56 58.82 0.43
C ALA A 424 31.80 59.34 -0.32
N GLU A 425 32.98 58.75 -0.12
CA GLU A 425 34.21 59.10 -0.84
C GLU A 425 34.25 58.39 -2.20
N CYS A 426 33.91 57.10 -2.23
CA CYS A 426 33.70 56.31 -3.45
C CYS A 426 32.61 56.88 -4.37
N GLU A 427 31.45 57.23 -3.83
CA GLU A 427 30.36 57.83 -4.60
C GLU A 427 30.75 59.17 -5.22
N ARG A 428 31.47 60.02 -4.47
CA ARG A 428 32.02 61.28 -4.99
C ARG A 428 33.06 61.03 -6.07
N ALA A 429 33.96 60.07 -5.88
CA ALA A 429 34.96 59.73 -6.88
C ALA A 429 34.31 59.24 -8.19
N ALA A 430 33.32 58.35 -8.10
CA ALA A 430 32.55 57.87 -9.25
C ALA A 430 31.91 59.02 -10.04
N GLN A 431 31.29 60.00 -9.35
CA GLN A 431 30.66 61.15 -10.01
C GLN A 431 31.66 62.15 -10.59
N SER A 432 32.86 62.23 -10.00
CA SER A 432 33.92 63.18 -10.36
C SER A 432 34.84 62.72 -11.50
N LEU A 433 34.70 61.47 -11.96
CA LEU A 433 35.51 60.91 -13.05
C LEU A 433 35.47 61.81 -14.29
N SER A 434 36.63 62.29 -14.72
CA SER A 434 36.76 63.14 -15.89
C SER A 434 38.04 62.82 -16.63
N ILE A 435 38.01 62.96 -17.94
CA ILE A 435 39.15 62.69 -18.81
C ILE A 435 39.69 64.05 -19.25
N PRO A 436 40.86 64.46 -18.75
CA PRO A 436 41.41 65.76 -19.07
C PRO A 436 41.80 65.79 -20.55
N LEU A 437 41.14 66.67 -21.31
CA LEU A 437 41.55 67.05 -22.66
C LEU A 437 41.92 68.53 -22.60
N SER A 438 43.15 68.84 -23.01
CA SER A 438 43.65 70.21 -23.10
C SER A 438 44.22 70.47 -24.50
N ALA A 439 44.29 71.74 -24.90
CA ALA A 439 45.02 72.15 -26.08
C ALA A 439 46.45 71.58 -26.14
N ASP A 440 47.16 71.52 -25.00
CA ASP A 440 48.50 70.92 -24.91
C ASP A 440 48.47 69.40 -25.17
N PHE A 441 47.41 68.70 -24.76
CA PHE A 441 47.22 67.27 -25.03
C PHE A 441 47.14 67.01 -26.55
N LEU A 442 46.36 67.83 -27.28
CA LEU A 442 46.23 67.74 -28.74
C LEU A 442 47.55 68.02 -29.46
N LEU A 443 48.31 69.01 -28.97
CA LEU A 443 49.60 69.41 -29.53
C LEU A 443 50.70 68.38 -29.24
N ASN A 444 50.71 67.77 -28.06
CA ASN A 444 51.70 66.76 -27.69
C ASN A 444 51.53 65.44 -28.46
N THR A 445 50.34 65.16 -29.01
CA THR A 445 50.12 63.99 -29.88
C THR A 445 50.66 64.21 -31.31
N LEU A 446 51.05 65.42 -31.70
CA LEU A 446 51.68 65.68 -33.01
C LEU A 446 53.14 65.21 -33.03
N LYS A 447 53.46 64.21 -33.86
CA LYS A 447 54.85 63.82 -34.19
C LYS A 447 55.40 64.78 -35.25
N SER A 448 56.66 65.18 -35.12
CA SER A 448 57.30 66.40 -35.69
C SER A 448 57.47 66.53 -37.23
N ASP A 449 56.71 65.82 -38.07
CA ASP A 449 56.69 66.01 -39.53
C ASP A 449 55.25 66.07 -40.06
N VAL A 450 54.74 67.28 -40.32
CA VAL A 450 53.35 67.52 -40.74
C VAL A 450 53.23 67.52 -42.27
N ASN A 451 52.84 66.38 -42.85
CA ASN A 451 52.33 66.30 -44.24
C ASN A 451 50.84 65.94 -44.18
N SER A 452 49.95 66.78 -44.72
CA SER A 452 48.48 66.55 -44.74
C SER A 452 48.06 65.51 -45.79
N SER A 453 48.64 64.31 -45.76
CA SER A 453 48.08 63.17 -46.48
C SER A 453 46.87 62.63 -45.72
N GLY A 454 45.89 62.06 -46.43
CA GLY A 454 44.75 61.41 -45.77
C GLY A 454 45.16 60.29 -44.80
N GLU A 455 46.30 59.66 -45.05
CA GLU A 455 46.91 58.63 -44.20
C GLU A 455 47.46 59.20 -42.87
N PHE A 456 48.02 60.41 -42.88
CA PHE A 456 48.51 61.07 -41.67
C PHE A 456 47.37 61.45 -40.71
N VAL A 457 46.25 61.95 -41.24
CA VAL A 457 45.05 62.27 -40.43
C VAL A 457 44.51 61.02 -39.75
N LEU A 458 44.46 59.88 -40.47
CA LEU A 458 44.03 58.61 -39.89
C LEU A 458 44.96 58.12 -38.78
N ASN A 459 46.28 58.24 -38.96
CA ASN A 459 47.24 57.86 -37.93
C ASN A 459 47.19 58.78 -36.71
N TYR A 460 47.12 60.10 -36.88
CA TYR A 460 46.99 61.04 -35.76
C TYR A 460 45.69 60.84 -34.99
N THR A 461 44.55 60.71 -35.68
CA THR A 461 43.26 60.49 -35.02
C THR A 461 43.19 59.13 -34.32
N LYS A 462 43.87 58.11 -34.85
CA LYS A 462 44.03 56.81 -34.18
C LYS A 462 44.90 56.94 -32.92
N ASP A 463 46.09 57.53 -33.02
CA ASP A 463 47.01 57.73 -31.88
C ASP A 463 46.35 58.58 -30.77
N LEU A 464 45.57 59.59 -31.16
CA LEU A 464 44.84 60.46 -30.24
C LEU A 464 43.68 59.72 -29.56
N ALA A 465 42.92 58.92 -30.31
CA ALA A 465 41.88 58.08 -29.73
C ALA A 465 42.44 57.02 -28.77
N GLU A 466 43.58 56.41 -29.10
CA GLU A 466 44.29 55.47 -28.22
C GLU A 466 44.81 56.16 -26.96
N SER A 467 45.36 57.37 -27.08
CA SER A 467 45.83 58.17 -25.93
C SER A 467 44.69 58.56 -24.99
N LEU A 468 43.53 58.96 -25.53
CA LEU A 468 42.35 59.28 -24.74
C LEU A 468 41.77 58.04 -24.04
N LYS A 469 41.75 56.88 -24.72
CA LYS A 469 41.36 55.61 -24.10
C LYS A 469 42.31 55.20 -22.98
N LYS A 470 43.60 55.53 -23.11
CA LYS A 470 44.62 55.27 -22.07
C LYS A 470 44.40 56.14 -20.83
N GLU A 471 44.10 57.43 -21.00
CA GLU A 471 43.77 58.32 -19.88
C GLU A 471 42.43 57.93 -19.23
N ALA A 472 41.44 57.53 -20.03
CA ALA A 472 40.17 56.99 -19.54
C ALA A 472 40.37 55.73 -18.69
N LYS A 473 41.20 54.80 -19.17
CA LYS A 473 41.57 53.60 -18.42
C LYS A 473 42.26 53.96 -17.11
N ARG A 474 43.21 54.90 -17.14
CA ARG A 474 43.94 55.34 -15.94
C ARG A 474 43.02 55.94 -14.88
N ALA A 475 42.04 56.77 -15.28
CA ALA A 475 41.05 57.33 -14.38
C ALA A 475 40.15 56.24 -13.77
N ALA A 476 39.72 55.27 -14.58
CA ALA A 476 38.89 54.15 -14.14
C ALA A 476 39.67 53.18 -13.20
N ASP A 477 40.93 52.87 -13.51
CA ASP A 477 41.79 52.03 -12.67
C ASP A 477 42.03 52.69 -11.30
N THR A 478 42.24 54.02 -11.27
CA THR A 478 42.40 54.78 -10.01
C THR A 478 41.15 54.69 -9.13
N PHE A 479 39.96 54.77 -9.75
CA PHE A 479 38.70 54.59 -9.04
C PHE A 479 38.55 53.15 -8.53
N LEU A 480 38.87 52.14 -9.37
CA LEU A 480 38.78 50.74 -9.00
C LEU A 480 39.70 50.39 -7.83
N ASP A 481 40.92 50.91 -7.81
CA ASP A 481 41.87 50.71 -6.71
C ASP A 481 41.32 51.26 -5.39
N MET A 482 40.65 52.42 -5.44
CA MET A 482 40.02 53.02 -4.27
C MET A 482 38.86 52.18 -3.76
N VAL A 483 38.00 51.69 -4.66
CA VAL A 483 36.89 50.77 -4.32
C VAL A 483 37.41 49.47 -3.72
N LYS A 484 38.47 48.90 -4.31
CA LYS A 484 39.12 47.67 -3.83
C LYS A 484 39.67 47.84 -2.42
N GLN A 485 40.36 48.95 -2.13
CA GLN A 485 40.88 49.23 -0.79
C GLN A 485 39.76 49.37 0.24
N ARG A 486 38.66 50.05 -0.11
CA ARG A 486 37.50 50.18 0.78
C ARG A 486 36.78 48.86 1.01
N LEU A 487 36.60 48.05 -0.03
CA LEU A 487 36.01 46.71 0.11
C LEU A 487 36.84 45.78 0.99
N LEU A 488 38.17 45.81 0.88
CA LEU A 488 39.04 45.02 1.74
C LEU A 488 38.88 45.41 3.21
N GLN A 489 38.80 46.72 3.51
CA GLN A 489 38.58 47.22 4.88
C GLN A 489 37.21 46.82 5.44
N VAL A 490 36.15 46.93 4.63
CA VAL A 490 34.79 46.56 5.05
C VAL A 490 34.67 45.04 5.24
N ASN A 491 35.27 44.26 4.35
CA ASN A 491 35.27 42.80 4.46
C ASN A 491 36.07 42.32 5.67
N GLU A 492 37.19 42.96 6.01
CA GLU A 492 38.00 42.57 7.17
C GLU A 492 37.20 42.69 8.49
N ILE A 493 36.47 43.80 8.66
CA ILE A 493 35.59 44.01 9.84
C ILE A 493 34.47 42.97 9.89
N ARG A 494 33.81 42.70 8.76
CA ARG A 494 32.70 41.73 8.72
C ARG A 494 33.18 40.28 8.85
N LEU A 495 34.37 39.95 8.36
CA LEU A 495 34.98 38.64 8.56
C LEU A 495 35.34 38.40 10.03
N GLU A 496 35.76 39.44 10.75
CA GLU A 496 35.98 39.37 12.20
C GLU A 496 34.65 39.14 12.94
N GLU A 497 33.59 39.88 12.61
CA GLU A 497 32.24 39.65 13.16
C GLU A 497 31.67 38.26 12.85
N LEU A 498 31.86 37.75 11.62
CA LEU A 498 31.42 36.40 11.22
C LEU A 498 32.21 35.32 11.96
N SER A 499 33.50 35.57 12.23
CA SER A 499 34.33 34.66 13.03
C SER A 499 33.83 34.58 14.48
N ASP A 500 33.44 35.70 15.07
CA ASP A 500 32.86 35.75 16.42
C ASP A 500 31.50 35.04 16.48
N GLN A 501 30.65 35.19 15.45
CA GLN A 501 29.36 34.50 15.36
C GLN A 501 29.50 32.99 15.16
N LEU A 502 30.51 32.54 14.41
CA LEU A 502 30.80 31.11 14.23
C LEU A 502 31.38 30.47 15.50
N ALA A 503 32.08 31.24 16.35
CA ALA A 503 32.62 30.75 17.62
C ALA A 503 31.53 30.32 18.62
N GLU A 504 30.30 30.81 18.49
CA GLU A 504 29.14 30.35 19.28
C GLU A 504 28.73 28.90 18.97
N TYR A 505 29.19 28.35 17.84
CA TYR A 505 28.91 26.99 17.38
C TYR A 505 30.15 26.08 17.38
N ALA A 506 31.20 26.43 18.13
CA ALA A 506 32.50 25.74 18.14
C ALA A 506 32.42 24.22 18.42
N GLU A 507 31.41 23.76 19.15
CA GLU A 507 31.20 22.33 19.43
C GLU A 507 30.72 21.53 18.20
N TYR A 508 30.08 22.21 17.23
CA TYR A 508 29.56 21.62 15.99
C TYR A 508 30.39 21.99 14.75
N GLU A 509 31.39 22.85 14.91
CA GLU A 509 32.21 23.39 13.83
C GLU A 509 32.84 22.28 12.97
N ASN A 510 33.43 21.27 13.60
CA ASN A 510 34.05 20.15 12.90
C ASN A 510 33.03 19.30 12.11
N ALA A 511 31.88 18.99 12.71
CA ALA A 511 30.82 18.24 12.06
C ALA A 511 30.21 19.00 10.87
N LEU A 512 30.03 20.32 11.01
CA LEU A 512 29.44 21.17 9.97
C LEU A 512 30.43 21.47 8.84
N GLU A 513 31.73 21.60 9.14
CA GLU A 513 32.80 21.66 8.13
C GLU A 513 32.84 20.39 7.29
N LEU A 514 32.73 19.23 7.93
CA LEU A 514 32.67 17.93 7.24
C LEU A 514 31.39 17.78 6.40
N MET A 515 30.23 18.29 6.86
CA MET A 515 29.00 18.31 6.03
C MET A 515 29.17 19.20 4.79
N HIS A 516 29.75 20.38 4.95
CA HIS A 516 30.02 21.27 3.83
C HIS A 516 31.05 20.67 2.87
N GLN A 517 32.06 19.98 3.39
CA GLN A 517 33.02 19.22 2.59
C GLN A 517 32.34 18.09 1.81
N LYS A 518 31.44 17.33 2.46
CA LYS A 518 30.62 16.29 1.83
C LYS A 518 29.84 16.84 0.65
N ASP A 519 29.12 17.94 0.84
CA ASP A 519 28.31 18.54 -0.22
C ASP A 519 29.17 19.11 -1.34
N LYS A 520 30.32 19.72 -1.02
CA LYS A 520 31.28 20.23 -2.00
C LYS A 520 31.90 19.11 -2.84
N GLU A 521 32.28 18.01 -2.22
CA GLU A 521 32.82 16.83 -2.92
C GLU A 521 31.75 16.17 -3.79
N ALA A 522 30.54 15.97 -3.25
CA ALA A 522 29.42 15.42 -4.01
C ALA A 522 29.03 16.31 -5.21
N GLN A 523 29.03 17.63 -5.04
CA GLN A 523 28.73 18.58 -6.10
C GLN A 523 29.85 18.65 -7.13
N ALA A 524 31.12 18.56 -6.73
CA ALA A 524 32.26 18.48 -7.63
C ALA A 524 32.21 17.18 -8.48
N VAL A 525 31.89 16.04 -7.85
CA VAL A 525 31.70 14.76 -8.56
C VAL A 525 30.53 14.86 -9.53
N LYS A 526 29.39 15.40 -9.09
CA LYS A 526 28.22 15.60 -9.96
C LYS A 526 28.57 16.45 -11.17
N GLN A 527 29.20 17.60 -10.95
CA GLN A 527 29.57 18.53 -12.02
C GLN A 527 30.56 17.87 -12.99
N HIS A 528 31.55 17.13 -12.49
CA HIS A 528 32.49 16.41 -13.32
C HIS A 528 31.81 15.35 -14.21
N LEU A 529 30.89 14.57 -13.66
CA LEU A 529 30.16 13.54 -14.40
C LEU A 529 29.15 14.14 -15.39
N GLU A 530 28.51 15.26 -15.04
CA GLU A 530 27.63 16.01 -15.96
C GLU A 530 28.44 16.66 -17.09
N GLU A 531 29.65 17.15 -16.82
CA GLU A 531 30.58 17.63 -17.86
C GLU A 531 31.01 16.50 -18.80
N ILE A 532 31.18 15.27 -18.30
CA ILE A 532 31.44 14.09 -19.15
C ILE A 532 30.23 13.71 -20.00
N LEU A 533 29.01 13.76 -19.42
CA LEU A 533 27.77 13.38 -20.10
C LEU A 533 27.36 14.38 -21.19
N TYR A 534 27.52 15.68 -20.92
CA TYR A 534 27.08 16.78 -21.79
C TYR A 534 28.21 17.45 -22.58
N GLY A 535 29.46 17.18 -22.23
CA GLY A 535 30.64 17.72 -22.90
C GLY A 535 31.04 16.94 -24.15
N ASN A 536 31.88 17.56 -24.98
CA ASN A 536 32.50 16.90 -26.13
C ASN A 536 33.69 16.05 -25.67
N THR A 537 33.40 14.87 -25.11
CA THR A 537 34.42 13.93 -24.67
C THR A 537 35.04 13.24 -25.89
N GLU A 538 36.33 13.46 -26.15
CA GLU A 538 37.03 12.73 -27.22
C GLU A 538 37.14 11.23 -26.85
N PRO A 539 36.82 10.31 -27.78
CA PRO A 539 36.91 8.88 -27.51
C PRO A 539 38.37 8.49 -27.19
N ALA A 540 38.57 7.77 -26.09
CA ALA A 540 39.88 7.26 -25.70
C ALA A 540 40.51 6.37 -26.80
N SER A 541 41.84 6.24 -26.83
CA SER A 541 42.54 5.45 -27.87
C SER A 541 42.18 3.95 -27.88
N ASN A 542 41.62 3.44 -26.79
CA ASN A 542 41.10 2.08 -26.63
C ASN A 542 39.56 2.02 -26.69
N PHE A 543 38.89 3.07 -27.16
CA PHE A 543 37.43 3.16 -27.22
C PHE A 543 36.79 1.97 -27.94
N ASP A 544 37.28 1.63 -29.14
CA ASP A 544 36.72 0.53 -29.94
C ASP A 544 37.01 -0.85 -29.31
N GLN A 545 38.03 -0.97 -28.45
CA GLN A 545 38.33 -2.21 -27.72
C GLN A 545 37.41 -2.36 -26.50
N LEU A 546 37.28 -1.32 -25.69
CA LEU A 546 36.38 -1.30 -24.52
C LEU A 546 34.91 -1.44 -24.92
N LEU A 547 34.51 -0.81 -26.03
CA LEU A 547 33.17 -0.96 -26.57
C LEU A 547 32.89 -2.41 -27.00
N ARG A 548 33.91 -3.12 -27.53
CA ARG A 548 33.83 -4.57 -27.81
C ARG A 548 33.76 -5.38 -26.52
N GLU A 549 34.59 -5.12 -25.52
CA GLU A 549 34.54 -5.80 -24.22
C GLU A 549 33.19 -5.61 -23.50
N CYS A 550 32.52 -4.46 -23.70
CA CYS A 550 31.18 -4.19 -23.17
C CYS A 550 30.04 -4.82 -23.99
N THR A 551 30.31 -5.27 -25.22
CA THR A 551 29.31 -5.81 -26.17
C THR A 551 29.55 -7.27 -26.57
N GLU A 552 30.70 -7.85 -26.23
CA GLU A 552 31.01 -9.27 -26.37
C GLU A 552 30.03 -10.07 -25.51
N GLU A 553 29.36 -11.04 -26.15
CA GLU A 553 28.43 -11.94 -25.49
C GLU A 553 29.19 -12.79 -24.45
N GLU A 554 28.65 -12.88 -23.23
CA GLU A 554 29.20 -13.71 -22.17
C GLU A 554 29.47 -15.14 -22.66
N THR A 555 30.45 -15.84 -22.08
CA THR A 555 30.69 -17.25 -22.40
C THR A 555 29.44 -18.06 -22.03
N VAL A 556 28.67 -18.44 -23.04
CA VAL A 556 27.43 -19.21 -22.86
C VAL A 556 27.69 -20.70 -23.02
N ILE A 557 27.18 -21.51 -22.09
CA ILE A 557 27.23 -22.96 -22.21
C ILE A 557 26.14 -23.39 -23.20
N THR A 558 26.54 -23.87 -24.38
CA THR A 558 25.60 -24.39 -25.38
C THR A 558 25.14 -25.79 -24.97
N ILE A 559 23.85 -25.92 -24.64
CA ILE A 559 23.24 -27.20 -24.30
C ILE A 559 22.53 -27.73 -25.55
N HIS A 560 23.19 -28.62 -26.28
CA HIS A 560 22.51 -29.41 -27.30
C HIS A 560 21.69 -30.49 -26.59
N SER A 561 20.36 -30.33 -26.59
CA SER A 561 19.46 -31.37 -26.10
C SER A 561 19.46 -32.57 -27.05
N GLU A 562 20.43 -33.47 -26.92
CA GLU A 562 20.28 -34.87 -27.33
C GLU A 562 19.62 -35.63 -26.19
N VAL A 563 18.27 -35.70 -26.12
CA VAL A 563 17.64 -36.72 -25.26
C VAL A 563 16.37 -37.32 -25.88
N SER A 564 16.55 -38.60 -26.19
CA SER A 564 15.57 -39.68 -26.32
C SER A 564 14.37 -39.57 -25.38
N ILE A 565 13.17 -39.65 -25.96
CA ILE A 565 11.91 -39.85 -25.25
C ILE A 565 11.99 -41.16 -24.48
N LYS A 566 12.22 -41.09 -23.17
CA LYS A 566 11.82 -42.13 -22.23
C LYS A 566 10.73 -41.57 -21.35
N GLU A 567 9.49 -41.92 -21.69
CA GLU A 567 8.35 -41.84 -20.78
C GLU A 567 8.73 -42.49 -19.45
N LYS A 568 8.95 -41.66 -18.43
CA LYS A 568 8.85 -42.09 -17.04
C LYS A 568 7.44 -41.79 -16.59
N THR A 569 6.56 -42.76 -16.78
CA THR A 569 5.32 -42.90 -16.02
C THR A 569 5.68 -42.98 -14.53
N LYS A 570 5.73 -41.82 -13.85
CA LYS A 570 5.68 -41.76 -12.39
C LYS A 570 4.22 -41.88 -11.96
N GLN A 571 3.77 -43.12 -11.80
CA GLN A 571 2.64 -43.39 -10.91
C GLN A 571 3.07 -42.99 -9.49
N LYS A 572 2.51 -41.90 -8.96
CA LYS A 572 2.48 -41.67 -7.51
C LYS A 572 1.60 -42.77 -6.88
N PRO A 573 1.96 -43.32 -5.71
CA PRO A 573 1.05 -44.17 -4.97
C PRO A 573 -0.16 -43.34 -4.56
N LYS A 574 -1.34 -43.69 -5.05
CA LYS A 574 -2.60 -43.27 -4.44
C LYS A 574 -2.68 -43.99 -3.09
N GLU A 575 -2.39 -43.29 -2.01
CA GLU A 575 -3.01 -43.65 -0.74
C GLU A 575 -4.52 -43.42 -0.88
N PRO A 576 -5.37 -44.34 -0.40
CA PRO A 576 -6.80 -44.17 -0.51
C PRO A 576 -7.20 -43.07 0.47
N VAL A 577 -7.45 -41.86 -0.05
CA VAL A 577 -8.42 -40.97 0.58
C VAL A 577 -9.71 -41.79 0.68
N THR A 578 -10.13 -42.03 1.90
CA THR A 578 -11.27 -42.89 2.21
C THR A 578 -12.49 -42.24 1.55
N ALA A 579 -12.93 -42.82 0.45
CA ALA A 579 -14.17 -42.42 -0.21
C ALA A 579 -15.29 -42.60 0.81
N VAL A 580 -15.84 -41.47 1.28
CA VAL A 580 -17.09 -41.45 2.02
C VAL A 580 -18.12 -42.17 1.15
N SER A 581 -18.65 -43.26 1.68
CA SER A 581 -19.53 -44.19 0.98
C SER A 581 -20.69 -43.45 0.32
N HIS A 582 -20.92 -43.75 -0.95
CA HIS A 582 -22.15 -43.44 -1.67
C HIS A 582 -23.36 -44.01 -0.92
N LEU A 583 -23.99 -43.17 -0.11
CA LEU A 583 -25.37 -43.40 0.32
C LEU A 583 -26.27 -43.11 -0.87
N LYS A 584 -26.82 -44.19 -1.45
CA LYS A 584 -28.00 -44.12 -2.30
C LYS A 584 -29.11 -43.46 -1.50
N HIS A 585 -29.52 -42.24 -1.85
CA HIS A 585 -30.80 -41.75 -1.37
C HIS A 585 -31.65 -41.07 -2.44
N GLU A 586 -32.88 -41.57 -2.41
CA GLU A 586 -34.14 -41.07 -2.91
C GLU A 586 -34.32 -39.56 -2.75
N LYS A 587 -35.17 -39.03 -3.64
CA LYS A 587 -35.59 -37.63 -3.74
C LYS A 587 -35.86 -37.00 -2.36
N ALA A 588 -35.05 -36.02 -1.98
CA ALA A 588 -35.26 -35.21 -0.79
C ALA A 588 -36.39 -34.18 -1.03
N GLN A 589 -37.53 -34.44 -0.40
CA GLN A 589 -38.54 -33.43 -0.09
C GLN A 589 -38.33 -33.05 1.39
N VAL A 590 -37.99 -31.78 1.65
CA VAL A 590 -38.34 -31.00 2.86
C VAL A 590 -38.69 -31.83 4.11
N ARG A 591 -37.70 -32.41 4.80
CA ARG A 591 -37.93 -33.20 6.04
C ARG A 591 -37.42 -32.54 7.33
N GLY A 592 -36.43 -31.64 7.28
CA GLY A 592 -35.83 -31.03 8.47
C GLY A 592 -36.77 -30.09 9.24
N LYS A 593 -37.42 -29.14 8.53
CA LYS A 593 -38.36 -28.20 9.14
C LYS A 593 -39.62 -28.82 9.73
N GLY A 594 -40.18 -29.81 9.04
CA GLY A 594 -41.34 -30.55 9.53
C GLY A 594 -41.04 -31.17 10.89
N LYS A 595 -39.87 -31.81 11.02
CA LYS A 595 -39.42 -32.40 12.28
C LYS A 595 -39.14 -31.38 13.38
N LEU A 596 -38.57 -30.22 13.06
CA LEU A 596 -38.36 -29.14 14.05
C LEU A 596 -39.69 -28.62 14.59
N GLN A 597 -40.66 -28.37 13.70
CA GLN A 597 -42.00 -27.93 14.11
C GLN A 597 -42.73 -29.01 14.89
N GLU A 598 -42.70 -30.25 14.41
CA GLU A 598 -43.28 -31.41 15.11
C GLU A 598 -42.68 -31.59 16.51
N THR A 599 -41.35 -31.46 16.62
CA THR A 599 -40.65 -31.51 17.91
C THR A 599 -41.07 -30.34 18.81
N ALA A 600 -41.22 -29.14 18.27
CA ALA A 600 -41.70 -27.98 19.02
C ALA A 600 -43.15 -28.17 19.48
N ASP A 601 -44.02 -28.70 18.63
CA ASP A 601 -45.40 -29.04 18.96
C ASP A 601 -45.45 -30.11 20.06
N HIS A 602 -44.58 -31.13 20.00
CA HIS A 602 -44.40 -32.13 21.06
C HIS A 602 -43.99 -31.46 22.38
N LEU A 603 -42.98 -30.57 22.36
CA LEU A 603 -42.57 -29.83 23.55
C LEU A 603 -43.73 -29.00 24.13
N ARG A 604 -44.51 -28.30 23.28
CA ARG A 604 -45.69 -27.54 23.70
C ARG A 604 -46.76 -28.43 24.32
N GLN A 605 -47.07 -29.57 23.70
CA GLN A 605 -48.03 -30.53 24.23
C GLN A 605 -47.61 -31.06 25.60
N VAL A 606 -46.37 -31.55 25.71
CA VAL A 606 -45.82 -32.07 26.97
C VAL A 606 -45.79 -30.96 28.04
N SER A 607 -45.36 -29.74 27.69
CA SER A 607 -45.37 -28.60 28.61
C SER A 607 -46.78 -28.30 29.12
N GLY A 608 -47.80 -28.34 28.26
CA GLY A 608 -49.19 -28.12 28.65
C GLY A 608 -49.74 -29.20 29.59
N TRP A 609 -49.34 -30.46 29.40
CA TRP A 609 -49.75 -31.57 30.28
C TRP A 609 -49.15 -31.49 31.67
N VAL A 610 -47.89 -31.05 31.78
CA VAL A 610 -47.17 -30.96 33.06
C VAL A 610 -47.33 -29.62 33.77
N GLN A 611 -47.75 -28.56 33.07
CA GLN A 611 -48.02 -27.23 33.67
C GLN A 611 -48.87 -27.26 34.96
N PRO A 612 -49.96 -28.04 35.08
CA PRO A 612 -50.77 -28.07 36.31
C PRO A 612 -50.16 -28.94 37.42
N LEU A 613 -49.08 -29.68 37.16
CA LEU A 613 -48.53 -30.65 38.10
C LEU A 613 -47.57 -29.99 39.10
N THR A 614 -47.67 -30.39 40.36
CA THR A 614 -46.72 -29.96 41.40
C THR A 614 -45.38 -30.66 41.18
N GLY A 615 -44.28 -29.89 41.16
CA GLY A 615 -42.92 -30.39 41.00
C GLY A 615 -42.41 -30.48 39.56
N PHE A 616 -43.08 -29.82 38.61
CA PHE A 616 -42.75 -29.82 37.18
C PHE A 616 -42.59 -28.39 36.60
N HIS A 617 -42.51 -27.35 37.42
CA HIS A 617 -42.41 -25.97 36.97
C HIS A 617 -41.10 -25.67 36.23
N THR A 618 -39.98 -26.24 36.66
CA THR A 618 -38.68 -26.05 35.99
C THR A 618 -38.67 -26.72 34.62
N LEU A 619 -39.10 -27.98 34.54
CA LEU A 619 -39.26 -28.71 33.26
C LEU A 619 -40.25 -28.01 32.33
N TYR A 620 -41.38 -27.51 32.86
CA TYR A 620 -42.33 -26.72 32.07
C TYR A 620 -41.66 -25.52 31.38
N ARG A 621 -40.87 -24.73 32.12
CA ARG A 621 -40.15 -23.58 31.55
C ARG A 621 -39.13 -24.03 30.50
N GLU A 622 -38.36 -25.08 30.80
CA GLU A 622 -37.38 -25.61 29.84
C GLU A 622 -38.05 -26.04 28.53
N LEU A 623 -39.15 -26.79 28.61
CA LEU A 623 -39.88 -27.28 27.45
C LEU A 623 -40.43 -26.10 26.61
N VAL A 624 -40.94 -25.05 27.27
CA VAL A 624 -41.44 -23.83 26.61
C VAL A 624 -40.31 -23.07 25.92
N GLU A 625 -39.19 -22.84 26.59
CA GLU A 625 -38.04 -22.11 26.02
C GLU A 625 -37.44 -22.86 24.82
N LYS A 626 -37.30 -24.19 24.93
CA LYS A 626 -36.86 -25.03 23.82
C LYS A 626 -37.87 -25.00 22.67
N ALA A 627 -39.17 -25.04 22.97
CA ALA A 627 -40.21 -24.95 21.94
C ALA A 627 -40.13 -23.62 21.19
N GLU A 628 -40.01 -22.48 21.89
CA GLU A 628 -39.87 -21.16 21.27
C GLU A 628 -38.63 -21.07 20.37
N ARG A 629 -37.50 -21.61 20.81
CA ARG A 629 -36.28 -21.65 20.01
C ARG A 629 -36.45 -22.50 18.74
N LEU A 630 -37.11 -23.65 18.85
CA LEU A 630 -37.40 -24.52 17.70
C LEU A 630 -38.46 -23.93 16.76
N GLU A 631 -39.45 -23.20 17.28
CA GLU A 631 -40.51 -22.50 16.52
C GLU A 631 -39.95 -21.34 15.69
N ARG A 632 -39.01 -20.57 16.25
CA ARG A 632 -38.38 -19.44 15.54
C ARG A 632 -37.54 -19.89 14.34
N GLN A 633 -36.98 -21.11 14.36
CA GLN A 633 -36.25 -21.74 13.25
C GLN A 633 -35.12 -20.89 12.64
N THR A 634 -34.54 -19.92 13.37
CA THR A 634 -33.55 -18.99 12.81
C THR A 634 -32.13 -19.55 12.84
N PHE A 635 -31.49 -19.68 11.68
CA PHE A 635 -30.08 -20.05 11.53
C PHE A 635 -29.29 -18.91 10.89
N THR A 636 -28.25 -18.41 11.55
CA THR A 636 -27.46 -17.27 11.08
C THR A 636 -26.31 -17.73 10.21
N VAL A 637 -26.26 -17.24 8.97
CA VAL A 637 -25.21 -17.54 7.98
C VAL A 637 -24.46 -16.25 7.67
N ALA A 638 -23.18 -16.17 8.04
CA ALA A 638 -22.37 -14.99 7.82
C ALA A 638 -21.49 -15.13 6.57
N LEU A 639 -21.54 -14.12 5.68
CA LEU A 639 -20.77 -14.04 4.45
C LEU A 639 -19.56 -13.13 4.63
N PHE A 640 -18.37 -13.61 4.28
CA PHE A 640 -17.09 -12.90 4.39
C PHE A 640 -16.29 -12.98 3.09
N GLY A 641 -15.30 -12.09 2.94
CA GLY A 641 -14.41 -12.00 1.78
C GLY A 641 -14.08 -10.55 1.40
N ALA A 642 -12.99 -10.34 0.67
CA ALA A 642 -12.55 -9.01 0.23
C ALA A 642 -13.57 -8.27 -0.63
N PHE A 643 -13.32 -6.98 -0.80
CA PHE A 643 -14.04 -6.19 -1.77
C PHE A 643 -13.92 -6.81 -3.18
N SER A 644 -15.01 -6.79 -3.96
CA SER A 644 -15.07 -7.43 -5.29
C SER A 644 -14.82 -8.94 -5.34
N ALA A 645 -14.80 -9.66 -4.20
CA ALA A 645 -14.75 -11.13 -4.20
C ALA A 645 -16.03 -11.80 -4.76
N GLY A 646 -17.07 -11.01 -5.01
CA GLY A 646 -18.38 -11.46 -5.47
C GLY A 646 -19.28 -11.98 -4.34
N LYS A 647 -19.13 -11.48 -3.11
CA LYS A 647 -19.97 -11.78 -1.94
C LYS A 647 -21.46 -11.57 -2.23
N SER A 648 -21.85 -10.34 -2.56
CA SER A 648 -23.25 -10.00 -2.83
C SER A 648 -23.78 -10.72 -4.08
N SER A 649 -22.93 -10.98 -5.08
CA SER A 649 -23.27 -11.82 -6.24
C SER A 649 -23.55 -13.28 -5.84
N PHE A 650 -22.72 -13.85 -4.96
CA PHE A 650 -22.91 -15.19 -4.42
C PHE A 650 -24.15 -15.28 -3.53
N ALA A 651 -24.40 -14.28 -2.68
CA ALA A 651 -25.61 -14.16 -1.89
C ALA A 651 -26.86 -14.07 -2.78
N ASN A 652 -26.85 -13.25 -3.83
CA ASN A 652 -27.92 -13.19 -4.83
C ASN A 652 -28.12 -14.54 -5.53
N ALA A 653 -27.03 -15.23 -5.91
CA ALA A 653 -27.09 -16.57 -6.49
C ALA A 653 -27.69 -17.60 -5.52
N LEU A 654 -27.39 -17.51 -4.21
CA LEU A 654 -27.97 -18.36 -3.18
C LEU A 654 -29.47 -18.07 -2.98
N ILE A 655 -29.86 -16.79 -2.93
CA ILE A 655 -31.25 -16.32 -2.87
C ILE A 655 -32.03 -16.76 -4.12
N GLY A 656 -31.37 -16.74 -5.29
CA GLY A 656 -31.95 -17.00 -6.61
C GLY A 656 -32.45 -15.73 -7.33
N GLU A 657 -32.31 -14.56 -6.71
CA GLU A 657 -32.81 -13.27 -7.20
C GLU A 657 -31.78 -12.16 -6.96
N SER A 658 -31.82 -11.09 -7.77
CA SER A 658 -30.91 -9.94 -7.65
C SER A 658 -31.45 -8.92 -6.64
N VAL A 659 -31.21 -9.20 -5.35
CA VAL A 659 -31.73 -8.42 -4.22
C VAL A 659 -30.69 -7.42 -3.72
N LEU A 660 -29.50 -7.93 -3.37
CA LEU A 660 -28.38 -7.13 -2.91
C LEU A 660 -27.75 -6.34 -4.08
N PRO A 661 -27.36 -5.08 -3.87
CA PRO A 661 -26.62 -4.33 -4.88
C PRO A 661 -25.26 -5.01 -5.15
N VAL A 662 -24.88 -5.08 -6.42
CA VAL A 662 -23.55 -5.52 -6.88
C VAL A 662 -22.89 -4.30 -7.49
N SER A 663 -21.67 -3.97 -7.07
CA SER A 663 -20.90 -2.87 -7.64
C SER A 663 -19.41 -3.20 -7.67
N PRO A 664 -18.68 -2.77 -8.71
CA PRO A 664 -17.21 -2.80 -8.75
C PRO A 664 -16.56 -1.67 -7.94
N ASN A 665 -17.34 -0.71 -7.41
CA ASN A 665 -16.85 0.35 -6.49
C ASN A 665 -17.09 -0.06 -5.03
N PRO A 666 -16.35 0.47 -4.03
CA PRO A 666 -16.52 0.12 -2.61
C PRO A 666 -17.95 0.42 -2.09
N THR A 667 -18.87 -0.56 -2.13
CA THR A 667 -20.31 -0.35 -1.85
C THR A 667 -20.84 -1.15 -0.66
N THR A 668 -20.03 -1.47 0.35
CA THR A 668 -20.54 -2.21 1.52
C THR A 668 -19.85 -1.73 2.79
N ALA A 669 -20.17 -0.51 3.22
CA ALA A 669 -19.73 0.02 4.51
C ALA A 669 -20.66 -0.40 5.67
N ALA A 670 -21.84 -0.97 5.36
CA ALA A 670 -22.87 -1.37 6.32
C ALA A 670 -23.08 -2.89 6.33
N ILE A 671 -23.45 -3.44 7.49
CA ILE A 671 -23.84 -4.86 7.62
C ILE A 671 -25.28 -5.01 7.13
N ASN A 672 -25.53 -5.98 6.23
CA ASN A 672 -26.87 -6.27 5.72
C ASN A 672 -27.34 -7.63 6.23
N LYS A 673 -28.44 -7.68 6.98
CA LYS A 673 -29.13 -8.91 7.36
C LYS A 673 -30.34 -9.12 6.46
N ILE A 674 -30.49 -10.32 5.93
CA ILE A 674 -31.60 -10.72 5.08
C ILE A 674 -32.34 -11.83 5.79
N GLN A 675 -33.58 -11.56 6.17
CA GLN A 675 -34.42 -12.46 6.96
C GLN A 675 -35.84 -12.53 6.42
N ALA A 676 -36.62 -13.53 6.85
CA ALA A 676 -38.01 -13.69 6.42
C ALA A 676 -38.87 -12.52 6.93
N ALA A 677 -39.91 -12.17 6.16
CA ALA A 677 -40.92 -11.22 6.59
C ALA A 677 -41.68 -11.75 7.82
N ASP A 678 -42.10 -10.85 8.71
CA ASP A 678 -42.81 -11.19 9.95
C ASP A 678 -44.14 -10.41 10.07
N HIS A 679 -44.83 -10.54 11.21
CA HIS A 679 -46.13 -9.88 11.41
C HIS A 679 -46.06 -8.34 11.42
N ASN A 680 -44.87 -7.77 11.65
CA ASN A 680 -44.65 -6.33 11.77
C ASN A 680 -43.94 -5.74 10.54
N HIS A 681 -43.32 -6.57 9.70
CA HIS A 681 -42.50 -6.13 8.57
C HIS A 681 -42.86 -6.89 7.29
N ASP A 682 -43.35 -6.16 6.29
CA ASP A 682 -43.76 -6.71 5.00
C ASP A 682 -42.55 -7.12 4.14
N HIS A 683 -42.78 -8.06 3.22
CA HIS A 683 -41.80 -8.44 2.20
C HIS A 683 -41.32 -7.22 1.37
N GLY A 684 -40.00 -7.07 1.25
CA GLY A 684 -39.38 -5.99 0.49
C GLY A 684 -39.24 -4.67 1.26
N THR A 685 -39.29 -4.72 2.59
CA THR A 685 -39.01 -3.60 3.48
C THR A 685 -37.68 -3.79 4.20
N ALA A 686 -37.01 -2.70 4.56
CA ALA A 686 -35.76 -2.74 5.31
C ALA A 686 -35.77 -1.73 6.46
N ASN A 687 -35.28 -2.14 7.62
CA ASN A 687 -34.99 -1.24 8.74
C ASN A 687 -33.52 -0.86 8.69
N VAL A 688 -33.23 0.42 8.50
CA VAL A 688 -31.88 0.99 8.45
C VAL A 688 -31.61 1.67 9.79
N THR A 689 -30.65 1.14 10.54
CA THR A 689 -30.20 1.72 11.81
C THR A 689 -29.00 2.61 11.56
N LEU A 690 -29.12 3.89 11.92
CA LEU A 690 -28.06 4.88 11.76
C LEU A 690 -27.14 4.89 12.98
N LYS A 691 -25.84 5.11 12.73
CA LYS A 691 -24.80 5.21 13.77
C LYS A 691 -25.14 6.31 14.78
N THR A 692 -24.74 6.10 16.03
CA THR A 692 -24.79 7.16 17.04
C THR A 692 -23.72 8.23 16.77
N ALA A 693 -23.89 9.41 17.37
CA ALA A 693 -22.91 10.49 17.21
C ALA A 693 -21.50 10.09 17.67
N ASP A 694 -21.40 9.35 18.77
CA ASP A 694 -20.13 8.86 19.31
C ASP A 694 -19.46 7.86 18.36
N MET A 695 -20.27 6.94 17.79
CA MET A 695 -19.77 5.96 16.83
C MET A 695 -19.19 6.63 15.58
N LEU A 696 -19.92 7.60 15.02
CA LEU A 696 -19.49 8.31 13.83
C LEU A 696 -18.27 9.21 14.10
N LEU A 697 -18.18 9.82 15.29
CA LEU A 697 -17.05 10.67 15.66
C LEU A 697 -15.75 9.87 15.73
N GLU A 698 -15.80 8.65 16.27
CA GLU A 698 -14.66 7.74 16.31
C GLU A 698 -14.18 7.39 14.89
N ASP A 699 -15.10 6.99 14.00
CA ASP A 699 -14.79 6.65 12.61
C ASP A 699 -14.12 7.83 11.88
N VAL A 700 -14.67 9.04 12.02
CA VAL A 700 -14.13 10.25 11.40
C VAL A 700 -12.82 10.68 12.04
N SER A 701 -12.64 10.47 13.34
CA SER A 701 -11.39 10.81 14.03
C SER A 701 -10.22 9.97 13.53
N ILE A 702 -10.41 8.66 13.31
CA ILE A 702 -9.41 7.78 12.70
C ILE A 702 -9.02 8.33 11.31
N ALA A 703 -10.01 8.76 10.52
CA ALA A 703 -9.78 9.34 9.21
C ALA A 703 -9.04 10.69 9.26
N LEU A 704 -9.29 11.51 10.27
CA LEU A 704 -8.62 12.81 10.47
C LEU A 704 -7.19 12.66 11.01
N GLU A 705 -6.92 11.64 11.83
CA GLU A 705 -5.59 11.38 12.38
C GLU A 705 -4.55 11.10 11.29
N ALA A 706 -4.96 10.48 10.17
CA ALA A 706 -4.11 10.31 8.99
C ALA A 706 -3.60 11.64 8.39
N PHE A 707 -4.26 12.76 8.70
CA PHE A 707 -3.87 14.11 8.31
C PHE A 707 -3.33 14.94 9.49
N GLY A 708 -3.04 14.29 10.64
CA GLY A 708 -2.57 14.96 11.85
C GLY A 708 -3.62 15.88 12.50
N GLN A 709 -4.89 15.72 12.16
CA GLN A 709 -6.00 16.50 12.70
C GLN A 709 -6.75 15.67 13.75
N LYS A 710 -7.31 16.34 14.76
CA LYS A 710 -8.16 15.72 15.78
C LYS A 710 -9.43 16.52 15.95
N ALA A 711 -10.55 15.84 16.11
CA ALA A 711 -11.84 16.45 16.38
C ALA A 711 -12.43 15.87 17.66
N ILE A 712 -13.07 16.75 18.45
CA ILE A 712 -13.75 16.39 19.70
C ILE A 712 -15.28 16.41 19.55
N SER A 713 -15.77 16.79 18.37
CA SER A 713 -17.20 16.80 18.03
C SER A 713 -17.37 16.66 16.52
N LEU A 714 -18.55 16.20 16.09
CA LEU A 714 -18.86 15.98 14.67
C LEU A 714 -18.87 17.28 13.86
N ASP A 715 -19.32 18.40 14.43
CA ASP A 715 -19.30 19.70 13.74
C ASP A 715 -17.86 20.15 13.43
N LEU A 716 -16.96 20.04 14.42
CA LEU A 716 -15.54 20.33 14.22
C LEU A 716 -14.88 19.35 13.25
N ALA A 717 -15.30 18.08 13.29
CA ALA A 717 -14.83 17.06 12.35
C ALA A 717 -15.26 17.38 10.92
N TYR A 718 -16.49 17.86 10.72
CA TYR A 718 -17.01 18.30 9.42
C TYR A 718 -16.25 19.50 8.87
N GLU A 719 -15.97 20.50 9.70
CA GLU A 719 -15.15 21.66 9.29
C GLU A 719 -13.72 21.25 8.93
N ALA A 720 -13.08 20.41 9.74
CA ALA A 720 -11.73 19.91 9.49
C ALA A 720 -11.68 19.09 8.20
N ALA A 721 -12.62 18.15 8.01
CA ALA A 721 -12.73 17.33 6.81
C ALA A 721 -12.96 18.20 5.56
N SER A 722 -13.85 19.19 5.63
CA SER A 722 -14.13 20.12 4.53
C SER A 722 -12.90 20.94 4.15
N ARG A 723 -12.12 21.39 5.15
CA ARG A 723 -10.88 22.13 4.93
C ARG A 723 -9.83 21.25 4.24
N ILE A 724 -9.61 20.03 4.74
CA ILE A 724 -8.71 19.04 4.14
C ILE A 724 -9.11 18.80 2.67
N LEU A 725 -10.39 18.58 2.38
CA LEU A 725 -10.86 18.36 1.01
C LEU A 725 -10.65 19.58 0.10
N SER A 726 -10.53 20.80 0.65
CA SER A 726 -10.31 22.04 -0.11
C SER A 726 -8.83 22.44 -0.28
N GLU A 727 -7.95 22.07 0.65
CA GLU A 727 -6.55 22.51 0.71
C GLU A 727 -5.55 21.45 0.20
N THR A 728 -5.94 20.18 0.12
CA THR A 728 -4.98 19.08 -0.05
C THR A 728 -4.72 18.76 -1.53
N SER A 729 -3.53 19.15 -2.02
CA SER A 729 -2.86 18.58 -3.21
C SER A 729 -1.75 17.57 -2.86
N SER A 730 -1.70 17.13 -1.59
CA SER A 730 -0.68 16.26 -0.99
C SER A 730 -1.01 14.76 -1.10
N ASP A 731 0.03 13.92 -1.15
CA ASP A 731 -0.05 12.46 -1.34
C ASP A 731 -0.34 11.62 -0.10
N LYS A 732 -0.26 12.19 1.12
CA LYS A 732 -0.50 11.43 2.36
C LYS A 732 -2.01 11.25 2.64
N GLY A 733 -2.45 10.01 2.88
CA GLY A 733 -3.75 9.69 3.48
C GLY A 733 -4.96 9.51 2.55
N LYS A 734 -4.77 9.28 1.24
CA LYS A 734 -5.87 9.33 0.23
C LYS A 734 -7.02 8.33 0.45
N THR A 735 -6.80 7.18 1.09
CA THR A 735 -7.86 6.23 1.50
C THR A 735 -8.85 6.83 2.49
N HIS A 736 -8.38 7.70 3.38
CA HIS A 736 -9.25 8.43 4.32
C HIS A 736 -10.03 9.55 3.63
N LEU A 737 -9.58 10.07 2.48
CA LEU A 737 -10.28 11.14 1.76
C LEU A 737 -11.62 10.70 1.15
N SER A 738 -11.75 9.45 0.69
CA SER A 738 -13.05 8.96 0.17
C SER A 738 -14.09 8.92 1.29
N PHE A 739 -13.71 8.37 2.44
CA PHE A 739 -14.54 8.37 3.64
C PHE A 739 -14.89 9.79 4.10
N LEU A 740 -13.91 10.69 4.20
CA LEU A 740 -14.15 12.09 4.57
C LEU A 740 -15.05 12.81 3.56
N ARG A 741 -14.94 12.50 2.26
CA ARG A 741 -15.81 13.06 1.22
C ARG A 741 -17.24 12.55 1.38
N ALA A 742 -17.44 11.25 1.59
CA ALA A 742 -18.76 10.67 1.84
C ALA A 742 -19.40 11.27 3.09
N PHE A 743 -18.63 11.41 4.18
CA PHE A 743 -19.06 12.08 5.40
C PHE A 743 -19.46 13.55 5.14
N VAL A 744 -18.62 14.33 4.46
CA VAL A 744 -18.91 15.75 4.16
C VAL A 744 -20.13 15.91 3.24
N GLN A 745 -20.37 14.98 2.32
CA GLN A 745 -21.55 15.01 1.45
C GLN A 745 -22.84 14.65 2.19
N GLY A 746 -22.82 13.63 3.06
CA GLY A 746 -24.02 13.14 3.74
C GLY A 746 -24.34 13.80 5.09
N TYR A 747 -23.35 14.39 5.78
CA TYR A 747 -23.53 14.95 7.13
C TYR A 747 -24.64 16.01 7.24
N PRO A 748 -24.79 16.95 6.28
CA PRO A 748 -25.87 17.94 6.31
C PRO A 748 -27.28 17.32 6.27
N GLU A 749 -27.43 16.15 5.66
CA GLU A 749 -28.72 15.47 5.47
C GLU A 749 -29.05 14.53 6.64
N HIS A 750 -28.07 13.82 7.19
CA HIS A 750 -28.30 12.74 8.17
C HIS A 750 -27.96 13.08 9.62
N SER A 751 -27.31 14.21 9.90
CA SER A 751 -26.90 14.59 11.27
C SER A 751 -28.06 14.65 12.28
N GLY A 752 -29.28 14.99 11.83
CA GLY A 752 -30.48 15.04 12.68
C GLY A 752 -31.11 13.69 13.03
N GLU A 753 -30.69 12.60 12.36
CA GLU A 753 -31.30 11.26 12.47
C GLU A 753 -30.35 10.23 13.11
N LEU A 754 -29.16 10.63 13.53
CA LEU A 754 -28.16 9.75 14.14
C LEU A 754 -28.72 9.00 15.37
N GLY A 755 -28.43 7.70 15.45
CA GLY A 755 -28.91 6.81 16.50
C GLY A 755 -30.37 6.39 16.39
N THR A 756 -31.05 6.70 15.28
CA THR A 756 -32.43 6.26 15.01
C THR A 756 -32.49 5.11 14.00
N THR A 757 -33.62 4.42 13.95
CA THR A 757 -33.92 3.39 12.94
C THR A 757 -35.04 3.88 12.03
N ILE A 758 -34.80 3.85 10.72
CA ILE A 758 -35.75 4.26 9.68
C ILE A 758 -36.18 3.06 8.85
N THR A 759 -37.46 2.99 8.50
CA THR A 759 -37.99 1.92 7.63
C THR A 759 -38.08 2.42 6.19
N VAL A 760 -37.51 1.68 5.25
CA VAL A 760 -37.46 2.00 3.83
C VAL A 760 -37.95 0.83 2.96
N ASP A 761 -38.27 1.11 1.70
CA ASP A 761 -38.57 0.08 0.69
C ASP A 761 -37.27 -0.48 0.06
N LEU A 762 -37.40 -1.45 -0.85
CA LEU A 762 -36.27 -2.00 -1.60
C LEU A 762 -35.42 -0.95 -2.34
N THR A 763 -36.04 0.15 -2.78
CA THR A 763 -35.32 1.24 -3.47
C THR A 763 -34.45 2.00 -2.47
N GLY A 764 -35.00 2.36 -1.32
CA GLY A 764 -34.28 2.98 -0.22
C GLY A 764 -33.19 2.07 0.34
N PHE A 765 -33.46 0.76 0.47
CA PHE A 765 -32.47 -0.25 0.85
C PHE A 765 -31.24 -0.19 -0.07
N LYS A 766 -31.45 -0.24 -1.41
CA LYS A 766 -30.36 -0.18 -2.38
C LYS A 766 -29.56 1.11 -2.26
N ALA A 767 -30.21 2.25 -1.99
CA ALA A 767 -29.54 3.52 -1.79
C ALA A 767 -28.65 3.52 -0.52
N TYR A 768 -29.18 3.09 0.63
CA TYR A 768 -28.42 3.05 1.90
C TYR A 768 -27.32 1.99 1.90
N ALA A 769 -27.49 0.90 1.16
CA ALA A 769 -26.48 -0.15 1.03
C ALA A 769 -25.35 0.26 0.07
N ALA A 770 -25.63 0.96 -1.04
CA ALA A 770 -24.65 1.19 -2.11
C ALA A 770 -24.08 2.61 -2.20
N GLU A 771 -24.84 3.66 -1.85
CA GLU A 771 -24.37 5.05 -1.97
C GLU A 771 -23.47 5.42 -0.79
N GLU A 772 -22.17 5.66 -1.01
CA GLU A 772 -21.19 5.93 0.06
C GLU A 772 -21.63 7.07 1.01
N ALA A 773 -22.18 8.17 0.46
CA ALA A 773 -22.64 9.32 1.23
C ALA A 773 -23.78 8.99 2.22
N LYS A 774 -24.51 7.88 2.02
CA LYS A 774 -25.51 7.37 2.95
C LYS A 774 -24.96 6.22 3.79
N SER A 775 -24.31 5.26 3.14
CA SER A 775 -23.76 4.04 3.77
C SER A 775 -22.77 4.36 4.89
N CYS A 776 -22.01 5.47 4.78
CA CYS A 776 -21.10 5.97 5.82
C CYS A 776 -21.78 6.14 7.21
N PHE A 777 -23.07 6.50 7.20
CA PHE A 777 -23.88 6.79 8.40
C PHE A 777 -24.65 5.56 8.93
N VAL A 778 -24.64 4.45 8.20
CA VAL A 778 -25.42 3.25 8.54
C VAL A 778 -24.59 2.31 9.40
N ASP A 779 -25.19 1.78 10.45
CA ASP A 779 -24.61 0.73 11.29
C ASP A 779 -25.07 -0.66 10.82
N LEU A 780 -26.39 -0.83 10.68
CA LEU A 780 -27.03 -2.10 10.36
C LEU A 780 -28.26 -1.90 9.47
N ILE A 781 -28.45 -2.78 8.49
CA ILE A 781 -29.67 -2.87 7.70
C ILE A 781 -30.31 -4.25 7.87
N ASP A 782 -31.54 -4.31 8.38
CA ASP A 782 -32.37 -5.52 8.45
C ASP A 782 -33.37 -5.53 7.29
N LEU A 783 -33.07 -6.27 6.23
CA LEU A 783 -33.93 -6.48 5.07
C LEU A 783 -34.86 -7.69 5.28
N TYR A 784 -36.17 -7.43 5.23
CA TYR A 784 -37.22 -8.45 5.30
C TYR A 784 -37.58 -8.91 3.89
N TYR A 785 -37.08 -10.08 3.49
CA TYR A 785 -37.22 -10.63 2.15
C TYR A 785 -37.56 -12.13 2.18
N ASP A 786 -38.60 -12.52 1.45
CA ASP A 786 -39.15 -13.88 1.45
C ASP A 786 -38.64 -14.62 0.22
N CYS A 787 -37.64 -15.48 0.40
CA CYS A 787 -37.08 -16.32 -0.65
C CYS A 787 -36.97 -17.78 -0.19
N ALA A 788 -36.50 -18.67 -1.07
CA ALA A 788 -36.33 -20.08 -0.71
C ALA A 788 -35.43 -20.29 0.52
N LEU A 789 -34.42 -19.43 0.68
CA LEU A 789 -33.46 -19.46 1.78
C LEU A 789 -34.08 -18.96 3.10
N THR A 790 -34.67 -17.76 3.11
CA THR A 790 -35.25 -17.17 4.33
C THR A 790 -36.50 -17.93 4.79
N LYS A 791 -37.28 -18.50 3.88
CA LYS A 791 -38.37 -19.45 4.22
C LYS A 791 -37.87 -20.74 4.86
N GLN A 792 -36.59 -21.08 4.70
CA GLN A 792 -35.94 -22.15 5.45
C GLN A 792 -35.45 -21.68 6.84
N GLY A 793 -35.80 -20.45 7.27
CA GLY A 793 -35.40 -19.91 8.56
C GLY A 793 -33.95 -19.40 8.59
N MET A 794 -33.29 -19.30 7.43
CA MET A 794 -31.94 -18.76 7.39
C MET A 794 -31.97 -17.22 7.43
N VAL A 795 -31.08 -16.65 8.24
CA VAL A 795 -30.75 -15.23 8.24
C VAL A 795 -29.38 -15.08 7.60
N LEU A 796 -29.33 -14.48 6.41
CA LEU A 796 -28.08 -14.25 5.70
C LEU A 796 -27.52 -12.90 6.10
N VAL A 797 -26.27 -12.87 6.57
CA VAL A 797 -25.58 -11.65 6.97
C VAL A 797 -24.47 -11.38 5.96
N ASP A 798 -24.63 -10.35 5.13
CA ASP A 798 -23.56 -9.83 4.27
C ASP A 798 -22.75 -8.82 5.07
N THR A 799 -21.48 -9.14 5.32
CA THR A 799 -20.59 -8.29 6.12
C THR A 799 -19.75 -7.37 5.21
N PRO A 800 -19.36 -6.17 5.67
CA PRO A 800 -18.41 -5.31 4.98
C PRO A 800 -17.13 -6.06 4.59
N GLY A 801 -16.51 -5.68 3.46
CA GLY A 801 -15.24 -6.28 3.04
C GLY A 801 -14.12 -6.08 4.08
N ALA A 802 -13.19 -7.04 4.16
CA ALA A 802 -12.04 -7.00 5.08
C ALA A 802 -11.14 -5.76 4.90
N ASP A 803 -11.24 -5.08 3.75
CA ASP A 803 -10.50 -3.85 3.39
C ASP A 803 -11.07 -2.57 4.03
N SER A 804 -12.19 -2.63 4.76
CA SER A 804 -12.75 -1.43 5.37
C SER A 804 -11.80 -0.85 6.41
N ILE A 805 -11.45 0.43 6.25
CA ILE A 805 -10.50 1.23 7.08
C ILE A 805 -10.83 1.23 8.58
N ASN A 806 -12.02 0.77 8.96
CA ASN A 806 -12.53 0.93 10.32
C ASN A 806 -12.15 -0.24 11.23
N ALA A 807 -11.43 0.07 12.31
CA ALA A 807 -11.11 -0.88 13.39
C ALA A 807 -12.38 -1.52 14.02
N ARG A 808 -13.52 -0.82 13.97
CA ARG A 808 -14.83 -1.32 14.45
C ARG A 808 -15.41 -2.42 13.57
N HIS A 809 -15.13 -2.44 12.26
CA HIS A 809 -15.59 -3.52 11.38
C HIS A 809 -14.88 -4.85 11.68
N THR A 810 -13.64 -4.83 12.18
CA THR A 810 -12.97 -6.06 12.67
C THR A 810 -13.64 -6.62 13.93
N GLY A 811 -14.07 -5.76 14.87
CA GLY A 811 -14.80 -6.19 16.07
C GLY A 811 -16.18 -6.76 15.77
N ALA A 812 -16.97 -6.06 14.95
CA ALA A 812 -18.28 -6.54 14.52
C ALA A 812 -18.19 -7.84 13.70
N ALA A 813 -17.21 -7.95 12.80
CA ALA A 813 -16.94 -9.18 12.06
C ALA A 813 -16.60 -10.35 12.99
N PHE A 814 -15.83 -10.11 14.06
CA PHE A 814 -15.50 -11.12 15.06
C PHE A 814 -16.74 -11.61 15.83
N GLU A 815 -17.66 -10.72 16.20
CA GLU A 815 -18.93 -11.11 16.83
C GLU A 815 -19.79 -11.99 15.91
N TYR A 816 -19.80 -11.75 14.60
CA TYR A 816 -20.45 -12.65 13.64
C TYR A 816 -19.71 -14.00 13.50
N ILE A 817 -18.38 -14.02 13.54
CA ILE A 817 -17.61 -15.28 13.57
C ILE A 817 -17.98 -16.10 14.82
N LYS A 818 -18.05 -15.45 15.99
CA LYS A 818 -18.40 -16.07 17.26
C LYS A 818 -19.82 -16.65 17.24
N ASN A 819 -20.80 -15.86 16.79
CA ASN A 819 -22.22 -16.17 16.95
C ASN A 819 -22.91 -16.80 15.73
N ALA A 820 -22.31 -16.79 14.53
CA ALA A 820 -22.94 -17.41 13.36
C ALA A 820 -22.96 -18.95 13.46
N ASP A 821 -24.04 -19.55 12.97
CA ASP A 821 -24.20 -21.01 12.86
C ASP A 821 -23.41 -21.59 11.69
N ALA A 822 -23.21 -20.79 10.63
CA ALA A 822 -22.36 -21.11 9.49
C ALA A 822 -21.60 -19.88 8.96
N ILE A 823 -20.38 -20.11 8.47
CA ILE A 823 -19.50 -19.08 7.91
C ILE A 823 -19.22 -19.43 6.45
N LEU A 824 -19.53 -18.51 5.54
CA LEU A 824 -19.28 -18.62 4.10
C LEU A 824 -18.20 -17.59 3.71
N PHE A 825 -16.99 -18.06 3.42
CA PHE A 825 -15.89 -17.20 2.97
C PHE A 825 -15.78 -17.26 1.44
N VAL A 826 -16.00 -16.13 0.76
CA VAL A 826 -15.98 -16.02 -0.70
C VAL A 826 -14.67 -15.37 -1.14
N THR A 827 -13.96 -16.03 -2.06
CA THR A 827 -12.73 -15.53 -2.68
C THR A 827 -12.85 -15.56 -4.20
N TYR A 828 -12.20 -14.63 -4.89
CA TYR A 828 -12.29 -14.51 -6.36
C TYR A 828 -11.25 -15.38 -7.06
N TYR A 829 -11.63 -16.02 -8.17
CA TYR A 829 -10.77 -16.95 -8.92
C TYR A 829 -9.41 -16.36 -9.35
N ASN A 830 -9.38 -15.15 -9.91
CA ASN A 830 -8.11 -14.54 -10.40
C ASN A 830 -7.22 -13.97 -9.28
N HIS A 831 -7.82 -13.64 -8.13
CA HIS A 831 -7.15 -12.96 -7.02
C HIS A 831 -7.50 -13.63 -5.70
N PRO A 832 -7.13 -14.91 -5.51
CA PRO A 832 -7.41 -15.59 -4.28
C PRO A 832 -6.59 -14.97 -3.14
N PHE A 833 -7.30 -14.47 -2.12
CA PHE A 833 -6.75 -13.93 -0.87
C PHE A 833 -5.92 -12.65 -1.03
N SER A 834 -6.61 -11.51 -1.09
CA SER A 834 -6.00 -10.19 -0.93
C SER A 834 -5.24 -10.05 0.40
N LYS A 835 -4.45 -8.97 0.56
CA LYS A 835 -3.74 -8.70 1.82
C LYS A 835 -4.70 -8.65 3.02
N ALA A 836 -5.88 -8.03 2.86
CA ALA A 836 -6.88 -7.97 3.93
C ALA A 836 -7.55 -9.33 4.18
N ASP A 837 -7.84 -10.12 3.13
CA ASP A 837 -8.34 -11.50 3.30
C ASP A 837 -7.39 -12.35 4.12
N ARG A 838 -6.07 -12.20 3.89
CA ARG A 838 -5.04 -12.93 4.61
C ARG A 838 -5.15 -12.70 6.11
N GLU A 839 -5.22 -11.45 6.53
CA GLU A 839 -5.25 -11.09 7.95
C GLU A 839 -6.57 -11.57 8.59
N PHE A 840 -7.69 -11.42 7.90
CA PHE A 840 -8.98 -11.95 8.34
C PHE A 840 -8.97 -13.49 8.47
N LEU A 841 -8.43 -14.21 7.48
CA LEU A 841 -8.37 -15.67 7.49
C LEU A 841 -7.44 -16.20 8.57
N ILE A 842 -6.36 -15.49 8.89
CA ILE A 842 -5.50 -15.82 10.03
C ILE A 842 -6.28 -15.66 11.33
N GLN A 843 -7.08 -14.59 11.49
CA GLN A 843 -7.96 -14.43 12.66
C GLN A 843 -8.98 -15.56 12.77
N LEU A 844 -9.60 -15.95 11.65
CA LEU A 844 -10.52 -17.08 11.59
C LEU A 844 -9.83 -18.41 11.97
N GLY A 845 -8.61 -18.62 11.47
CA GLY A 845 -7.77 -19.76 11.78
C GLY A 845 -7.42 -19.86 13.27
N ARG A 846 -7.20 -18.72 13.95
CA ARG A 846 -6.93 -18.70 15.40
C ARG A 846 -8.08 -19.29 16.22
N VAL A 847 -9.33 -19.03 15.83
CA VAL A 847 -10.50 -19.45 16.62
C VAL A 847 -11.14 -20.76 16.14
N LYS A 848 -10.71 -21.31 15.00
CA LYS A 848 -11.31 -22.51 14.38
C LYS A 848 -11.46 -23.70 15.34
N ASP A 849 -10.40 -24.03 16.08
CA ASP A 849 -10.40 -25.20 16.99
C ASP A 849 -11.23 -24.99 18.27
N SER A 850 -11.71 -23.77 18.51
CA SER A 850 -12.55 -23.43 19.66
C SER A 850 -14.05 -23.65 19.39
N PHE A 851 -14.44 -23.89 18.13
CA PHE A 851 -15.82 -24.19 17.79
C PHE A 851 -16.14 -25.68 17.99
N ALA A 852 -17.36 -25.97 18.45
CA ALA A 852 -17.83 -27.35 18.65
C ALA A 852 -17.96 -28.16 17.34
N MET A 853 -18.08 -27.49 16.19
CA MET A 853 -18.22 -28.10 14.88
C MET A 853 -17.56 -27.25 13.79
N ASP A 854 -17.13 -27.89 12.70
CA ASP A 854 -16.54 -27.21 11.55
C ASP A 854 -17.63 -26.52 10.71
N LYS A 855 -17.95 -25.29 11.10
CA LYS A 855 -19.00 -24.45 10.50
C LYS A 855 -18.54 -23.59 9.32
N MET A 856 -17.32 -23.79 8.82
CA MET A 856 -16.68 -22.93 7.81
C MET A 856 -16.75 -23.54 6.40
N PHE A 857 -17.17 -22.75 5.42
CA PHE A 857 -17.22 -23.10 4.00
C PHE A 857 -16.48 -22.04 3.19
N PHE A 858 -15.62 -22.49 2.28
CA PHE A 858 -14.81 -21.63 1.42
C PHE A 858 -15.30 -21.75 -0.02
N VAL A 859 -15.56 -20.62 -0.65
CA VAL A 859 -16.16 -20.52 -1.98
C VAL A 859 -15.17 -19.81 -2.89
N VAL A 860 -14.66 -20.52 -3.91
CA VAL A 860 -13.88 -19.90 -4.99
C VAL A 860 -14.87 -19.53 -6.09
N ASN A 861 -15.14 -18.24 -6.21
CA ASN A 861 -16.15 -17.70 -7.11
C ASN A 861 -15.55 -17.32 -8.47
N ALA A 862 -16.40 -17.24 -9.51
CA ALA A 862 -16.03 -16.94 -10.89
C ALA A 862 -15.11 -17.99 -11.56
N VAL A 863 -15.32 -19.28 -11.26
CA VAL A 863 -14.54 -20.38 -11.87
C VAL A 863 -14.81 -20.59 -13.36
N ASP A 864 -15.87 -19.97 -13.90
CA ASP A 864 -16.09 -19.85 -15.34
C ASP A 864 -14.98 -19.05 -16.05
N LEU A 865 -14.11 -18.38 -15.30
CA LEU A 865 -12.93 -17.74 -15.85
C LEU A 865 -11.80 -18.73 -16.17
N ALA A 866 -11.81 -19.97 -15.69
CA ALA A 866 -10.78 -20.95 -16.04
C ALA A 866 -10.84 -21.32 -17.53
N GLN A 867 -9.70 -21.66 -18.15
CA GLN A 867 -9.67 -22.15 -19.53
C GLN A 867 -9.97 -23.64 -19.60
N ASP A 868 -9.53 -24.42 -18.63
CA ASP A 868 -9.76 -25.86 -18.57
C ASP A 868 -9.75 -26.40 -17.12
N ASN A 869 -9.93 -27.72 -16.97
CA ASN A 869 -9.91 -28.36 -15.66
C ASN A 869 -8.51 -28.37 -15.01
N GLU A 870 -7.43 -28.34 -15.78
CA GLU A 870 -6.07 -28.35 -15.22
C GLU A 870 -5.77 -27.00 -14.54
N GLU A 871 -6.10 -25.89 -15.18
CA GLU A 871 -5.96 -24.54 -14.60
C GLU A 871 -6.86 -24.35 -13.37
N LEU A 872 -8.08 -24.91 -13.40
CA LEU A 872 -8.98 -24.90 -12.24
C LEU A 872 -8.37 -25.68 -11.07
N ASP A 873 -7.87 -26.89 -11.30
CA ASP A 873 -7.25 -27.72 -10.27
C ASP A 873 -6.00 -27.05 -9.67
N GLU A 874 -5.16 -26.40 -10.49
CA GLU A 874 -4.01 -25.61 -10.02
C GLU A 874 -4.41 -24.48 -9.06
N VAL A 875 -5.47 -23.74 -9.38
CA VAL A 875 -5.99 -22.65 -8.53
C VAL A 875 -6.55 -23.20 -7.22
N ILE A 876 -7.32 -24.30 -7.28
CA ILE A 876 -7.90 -24.93 -6.10
C ILE A 876 -6.81 -25.45 -5.16
N ASP A 877 -5.78 -26.11 -5.69
CA ASP A 877 -4.63 -26.57 -4.91
C ASP A 877 -3.87 -25.40 -4.28
N TYR A 878 -3.67 -24.31 -5.01
CA TYR A 878 -3.07 -23.09 -4.49
C TYR A 878 -3.88 -22.51 -3.31
N VAL A 879 -5.20 -22.34 -3.50
CA VAL A 879 -6.12 -21.83 -2.47
C VAL A 879 -6.10 -22.72 -1.22
N GLN A 880 -6.14 -24.04 -1.41
CA GLN A 880 -6.11 -25.00 -0.32
C GLN A 880 -4.79 -24.94 0.47
N ASN A 881 -3.65 -24.80 -0.22
CA ASN A 881 -2.34 -24.65 0.42
C ASN A 881 -2.23 -23.33 1.21
N GLN A 882 -2.74 -22.22 0.66
CA GLN A 882 -2.77 -20.93 1.36
C GLN A 882 -3.62 -20.98 2.64
N LEU A 883 -4.83 -21.55 2.56
CA LEU A 883 -5.69 -21.76 3.73
C LEU A 883 -4.99 -22.60 4.81
N GLY A 884 -4.25 -23.63 4.41
CA GLY A 884 -3.41 -24.41 5.32
C GLY A 884 -2.34 -23.56 6.00
N GLY A 885 -1.72 -22.64 5.27
CA GLY A 885 -0.77 -21.64 5.80
C GLY A 885 -1.40 -20.68 6.82
N PHE A 886 -2.69 -20.36 6.69
CA PHE A 886 -3.44 -19.51 7.63
C PHE A 886 -3.96 -20.28 8.87
N GLY A 887 -3.58 -21.55 9.02
CA GLY A 887 -4.04 -22.40 10.13
C GLY A 887 -5.39 -23.08 9.89
N ILE A 888 -6.00 -22.91 8.71
CA ILE A 888 -7.28 -23.53 8.35
C ILE A 888 -7.00 -24.90 7.74
N ARG A 889 -6.97 -25.93 8.59
CA ARG A 889 -6.77 -27.32 8.16
C ARG A 889 -8.06 -27.91 7.59
N PHE A 890 -7.92 -28.71 6.53
CA PHE A 890 -9.02 -29.41 5.85
C PHE A 890 -10.20 -28.48 5.48
N PRO A 891 -9.98 -27.40 4.70
CA PRO A 891 -11.05 -26.47 4.35
C PRO A 891 -12.12 -27.14 3.46
N LYS A 892 -13.41 -26.89 3.75
CA LYS A 892 -14.52 -27.24 2.85
C LYS A 892 -14.56 -26.26 1.68
N LEU A 893 -13.83 -26.58 0.60
CA LEU A 893 -13.62 -25.68 -0.54
C LEU A 893 -14.54 -26.02 -1.72
N PHE A 894 -15.20 -25.01 -2.28
CA PHE A 894 -16.20 -25.16 -3.36
C PHE A 894 -15.91 -24.22 -4.53
N PRO A 895 -15.55 -24.74 -5.73
CA PRO A 895 -15.51 -23.95 -6.95
C PRO A 895 -16.93 -23.64 -7.43
N VAL A 896 -17.27 -22.37 -7.63
CA VAL A 896 -18.60 -21.94 -8.10
C VAL A 896 -18.53 -20.80 -9.09
N THR A 897 -19.55 -20.66 -9.92
CA THR A 897 -19.84 -19.44 -10.68
C THR A 897 -21.19 -18.87 -10.26
N SER A 898 -21.16 -17.75 -9.52
CA SER A 898 -22.39 -17.11 -9.03
C SER A 898 -23.27 -16.61 -10.18
N LYS A 899 -22.66 -16.09 -11.25
CA LYS A 899 -23.37 -15.64 -12.46
C LYS A 899 -24.06 -16.81 -13.17
N GLY A 900 -23.35 -17.92 -13.36
CA GLY A 900 -23.92 -19.14 -13.91
C GLY A 900 -25.06 -19.70 -13.04
N ALA A 901 -24.88 -19.71 -11.72
CA ALA A 901 -25.88 -20.19 -10.77
C ALA A 901 -27.15 -19.34 -10.76
N LEU A 902 -27.02 -18.01 -10.84
CA LEU A 902 -28.18 -17.12 -10.93
C LEU A 902 -28.95 -17.33 -12.23
N ALA A 903 -28.23 -17.51 -13.35
CA ALA A 903 -28.84 -17.82 -14.65
C ALA A 903 -29.59 -19.17 -14.63
N GLU A 904 -29.00 -20.22 -14.02
CA GLU A 904 -29.64 -21.53 -13.84
C GLU A 904 -30.96 -21.45 -13.04
N LYS A 905 -31.06 -20.50 -12.10
CA LYS A 905 -32.24 -20.31 -11.24
C LYS A 905 -33.32 -19.40 -11.84
N GLN A 906 -32.93 -18.36 -12.57
CA GLN A 906 -33.85 -17.35 -13.12
C GLN A 906 -34.48 -17.73 -14.46
N ALA A 907 -33.79 -18.53 -15.29
CA ALA A 907 -34.28 -18.93 -16.60
C ALA A 907 -34.01 -20.41 -16.89
N ALA A 908 -34.90 -21.07 -17.64
CA ALA A 908 -34.71 -22.44 -18.14
C ALA A 908 -33.59 -22.56 -19.22
N GLN A 909 -32.63 -21.64 -19.24
CA GLN A 909 -31.43 -21.74 -20.07
C GLN A 909 -30.41 -22.63 -19.35
N SER A 910 -29.99 -23.71 -20.02
CA SER A 910 -28.87 -24.52 -19.54
C SER A 910 -27.63 -23.65 -19.47
N PHE A 911 -27.03 -23.53 -18.28
CA PHE A 911 -25.66 -23.10 -18.16
C PHE A 911 -24.81 -23.82 -19.22
N SER A 912 -24.12 -23.05 -20.06
CA SER A 912 -23.32 -23.57 -21.16
C SER A 912 -21.94 -22.95 -21.05
N HIS A 913 -20.99 -23.77 -20.68
CA HIS A 913 -19.57 -23.43 -20.61
C HIS A 913 -18.77 -24.46 -21.39
N HIS A 914 -17.58 -24.11 -21.87
CA HIS A 914 -16.81 -25.00 -22.77
C HIS A 914 -16.31 -26.28 -22.09
N PHE A 915 -16.11 -26.27 -20.77
CA PHE A 915 -15.76 -27.48 -20.01
C PHE A 915 -16.52 -27.67 -18.68
N LEU A 916 -17.16 -26.63 -18.13
CA LEU A 916 -17.91 -26.75 -16.87
C LEU A 916 -19.29 -27.34 -17.17
N GLN A 917 -19.68 -28.39 -16.45
CA GLN A 917 -20.96 -29.08 -16.65
C GLN A 917 -22.14 -28.34 -15.98
N ASP A 918 -21.88 -27.63 -14.89
CA ASP A 918 -22.83 -26.82 -14.15
C ASP A 918 -22.11 -25.68 -13.41
N SER A 919 -22.87 -24.85 -12.71
CA SER A 919 -22.35 -23.72 -11.93
C SER A 919 -21.56 -24.08 -10.67
N GLY A 920 -21.50 -25.36 -10.26
CA GLY A 920 -20.98 -25.81 -8.96
C GLY A 920 -21.90 -25.51 -7.76
N MET A 921 -22.85 -24.59 -7.90
CA MET A 921 -23.74 -24.15 -6.80
C MET A 921 -24.59 -25.29 -6.24
N LYS A 922 -25.09 -26.19 -7.09
CA LYS A 922 -25.90 -27.34 -6.63
C LYS A 922 -25.13 -28.27 -5.70
N HIS A 923 -23.83 -28.47 -5.95
CA HIS A 923 -22.98 -29.28 -5.08
C HIS A 923 -22.78 -28.59 -3.73
N PHE A 924 -22.45 -27.29 -3.74
CA PHE A 924 -22.36 -26.47 -2.55
C PHE A 924 -23.66 -26.52 -1.73
N GLU A 925 -24.80 -26.18 -2.33
CA GLU A 925 -26.11 -26.18 -1.68
C GLU A 925 -26.46 -27.54 -1.10
N LYS A 926 -26.14 -28.63 -1.79
CA LYS A 926 -26.39 -29.98 -1.26
C LYS A 926 -25.61 -30.24 0.03
N VAL A 927 -24.33 -29.89 0.08
CA VAL A 927 -23.49 -30.08 1.28
C VAL A 927 -23.90 -29.10 2.38
N PHE A 928 -24.17 -27.85 2.01
CA PHE A 928 -24.58 -26.80 2.93
C PHE A 928 -25.95 -27.10 3.57
N HIS A 929 -26.96 -27.45 2.79
CA HIS A 929 -28.27 -27.86 3.31
C HIS A 929 -28.19 -29.12 4.16
N ALA A 930 -27.34 -30.10 3.80
CA ALA A 930 -27.14 -31.27 4.64
C ALA A 930 -26.57 -30.89 6.02
N PHE A 931 -25.60 -29.97 6.09
CA PHE A 931 -25.09 -29.45 7.36
C PHE A 931 -26.19 -28.78 8.21
N ILE A 932 -27.02 -27.94 7.61
CA ILE A 932 -28.12 -27.27 8.34
C ILE A 932 -29.21 -28.28 8.78
N GLU A 933 -29.66 -29.15 7.88
CA GLU A 933 -30.76 -30.09 8.13
C GLU A 933 -30.36 -31.31 8.96
N GLN A 934 -29.11 -31.74 8.92
CA GLN A 934 -28.65 -32.96 9.61
C GLN A 934 -27.80 -32.65 10.83
N ASP A 935 -26.91 -31.66 10.80
CA ASP A 935 -26.03 -31.45 11.94
C ASP A 935 -26.69 -30.50 12.95
N LEU A 936 -27.07 -29.29 12.52
CA LEU A 936 -27.68 -28.28 13.41
C LEU A 936 -29.06 -28.70 13.92
N THR A 937 -29.91 -29.17 13.01
CA THR A 937 -31.29 -29.59 13.32
C THR A 937 -31.30 -30.79 14.28
N ASN A 938 -30.48 -31.81 14.04
CA ASN A 938 -30.45 -32.97 14.94
C ASN A 938 -29.91 -32.62 16.33
N LEU A 939 -28.92 -31.72 16.43
CA LEU A 939 -28.40 -31.29 17.74
C LEU A 939 -29.52 -30.62 18.56
N ALA A 940 -30.31 -29.75 17.92
CA ALA A 940 -31.46 -29.10 18.55
C ALA A 940 -32.55 -30.10 18.96
N ILE A 941 -32.88 -31.07 18.09
CA ILE A 941 -33.87 -32.13 18.37
C ILE A 941 -33.40 -33.04 19.51
N VAL A 942 -32.14 -33.47 19.52
CA VAL A 942 -31.59 -34.32 20.59
C VAL A 942 -31.67 -33.61 21.94
N SER A 943 -31.37 -32.31 21.99
CA SER A 943 -31.50 -31.49 23.19
C SER A 943 -32.97 -31.40 23.67
N ALA A 944 -33.92 -31.26 22.75
CA ALA A 944 -35.35 -31.24 23.04
C ALA A 944 -35.88 -32.59 23.54
N MET A 945 -35.53 -33.69 22.86
CA MET A 945 -35.93 -35.04 23.26
C MET A 945 -35.37 -35.45 24.60
N ALA A 946 -34.15 -35.00 24.93
CA ALA A 946 -33.59 -35.21 26.26
C ALA A 946 -34.45 -34.56 27.38
N ALA A 947 -35.06 -33.39 27.11
CA ALA A 947 -35.96 -32.73 28.07
C ALA A 947 -37.29 -33.48 28.23
N ILE A 948 -37.87 -33.99 27.13
CA ILE A 948 -39.07 -34.83 27.17
C ILE A 948 -38.79 -36.13 27.95
N ALA A 949 -37.68 -36.81 27.68
CA ALA A 949 -37.30 -38.04 28.37
C ALA A 949 -37.09 -37.84 29.88
N ARG A 950 -36.51 -36.70 30.30
CA ARG A 950 -36.42 -36.34 31.73
C ARG A 950 -37.80 -36.15 32.36
N THR A 951 -38.71 -35.50 31.63
CA THR A 951 -40.09 -35.30 32.06
C THR A 951 -40.82 -36.63 32.25
N GLU A 952 -40.70 -37.55 31.29
CA GLU A 952 -41.25 -38.91 31.38
C GLU A 952 -40.72 -39.66 32.62
N THR A 953 -39.40 -39.60 32.82
CA THR A 953 -38.75 -40.29 33.95
C THR A 953 -39.29 -39.80 35.29
N LEU A 954 -39.47 -38.49 35.46
CA LEU A 954 -40.03 -37.91 36.69
C LEU A 954 -41.51 -38.28 36.88
N LEU A 955 -42.32 -38.22 35.82
CA LEU A 955 -43.73 -38.65 35.86
C LEU A 955 -43.87 -40.10 36.34
N GLN A 956 -43.08 -41.01 35.76
CA GLN A 956 -43.07 -42.43 36.15
C GLN A 956 -42.67 -42.62 37.60
N GLU A 957 -41.67 -41.88 38.08
CA GLU A 957 -41.22 -41.99 39.45
C GLU A 957 -42.28 -41.52 40.45
N VAL A 958 -42.92 -40.37 40.20
CA VAL A 958 -44.03 -39.85 41.02
C VAL A 958 -45.18 -40.87 41.05
N LEU A 959 -45.60 -41.41 39.90
CA LEU A 959 -46.65 -42.41 39.85
C LEU A 959 -46.29 -43.68 40.63
N THR A 960 -45.06 -44.18 40.47
CA THR A 960 -44.56 -45.38 41.16
C THR A 960 -44.58 -45.19 42.68
N THR A 961 -44.20 -44.01 43.16
CA THR A 961 -44.26 -43.68 44.60
C THR A 961 -45.71 -43.58 45.12
N SER A 962 -46.65 -43.09 44.32
CA SER A 962 -48.07 -42.98 44.71
C SER A 962 -48.76 -44.33 44.90
N LYS A 963 -48.31 -45.39 44.20
CA LYS A 963 -48.92 -46.74 44.22
C LYS A 963 -48.40 -47.66 45.35
N GLN A 964 -47.49 -47.19 46.20
CA GLN A 964 -46.98 -47.97 47.33
C GLN A 964 -48.04 -48.18 48.43
N ASP A 965 -47.91 -49.22 49.25
CA ASP A 965 -48.79 -49.40 50.40
C ASP A 965 -48.51 -48.37 51.51
N GLU A 966 -49.50 -48.11 52.36
CA GLU A 966 -49.48 -47.04 53.38
C GLU A 966 -48.31 -47.15 54.38
N ALA A 967 -47.89 -48.38 54.71
CA ALA A 967 -46.74 -48.61 55.59
C ALA A 967 -45.41 -48.31 54.88
N SER A 968 -45.31 -48.66 53.59
CA SER A 968 -44.17 -48.33 52.73
C SER A 968 -44.06 -46.82 52.46
N LYS A 969 -45.19 -46.10 52.29
CA LYS A 969 -45.22 -44.65 52.06
C LYS A 969 -44.64 -43.84 53.22
N ALA A 970 -44.97 -44.19 54.46
CA ALA A 970 -44.45 -43.50 55.63
C ALA A 970 -42.92 -43.66 55.79
N ALA A 971 -42.38 -44.82 55.42
CA ALA A 971 -40.94 -45.05 55.38
C ALA A 971 -40.27 -44.31 54.20
N ALA A 972 -40.89 -44.33 53.02
CA ALA A 972 -40.43 -43.63 51.83
C ALA A 972 -40.40 -42.11 52.02
N LEU A 973 -41.38 -41.51 52.71
CA LEU A 973 -41.40 -40.07 53.03
C LEU A 973 -40.21 -39.66 53.91
N ARG A 974 -39.84 -40.50 54.90
CA ARG A 974 -38.65 -40.24 55.72
C ARG A 974 -37.37 -40.34 54.90
N GLN A 975 -37.25 -41.39 54.08
CA GLN A 975 -36.09 -41.55 53.19
C GLN A 975 -35.99 -40.40 52.20
N LEU A 976 -37.10 -39.96 51.60
CA LEU A 976 -37.12 -38.85 50.65
C LEU A 976 -36.68 -37.53 51.31
N ALA A 977 -37.10 -37.28 52.55
CA ALA A 977 -36.65 -36.12 53.32
C ALA A 977 -35.15 -36.19 53.64
N GLU A 978 -34.62 -37.37 53.96
CA GLU A 978 -33.17 -37.59 54.16
C GLU A 978 -32.39 -37.40 52.86
N ASP A 979 -32.86 -37.98 51.75
CA ASP A 979 -32.27 -37.86 50.42
C ASP A 979 -32.24 -36.38 49.99
N TYR A 980 -33.34 -35.65 50.17
CA TYR A 980 -33.43 -34.22 49.87
C TYR A 980 -32.38 -33.42 50.64
N GLN A 981 -32.27 -33.64 51.95
CA GLN A 981 -31.28 -32.95 52.79
C GLN A 981 -29.84 -33.31 52.38
N GLN A 982 -29.58 -34.56 51.98
CA GLN A 982 -28.26 -34.97 51.48
C GLN A 982 -27.94 -34.33 50.12
N VAL A 983 -28.88 -34.30 49.18
CA VAL A 983 -28.69 -33.67 47.86
C VAL A 983 -28.51 -32.16 48.01
N LEU A 984 -29.30 -31.49 48.86
CA LEU A 984 -29.11 -30.07 49.15
C LEU A 984 -27.75 -29.78 49.77
N LYS A 985 -27.24 -30.67 50.62
CA LYS A 985 -25.89 -30.53 51.18
C LYS A 985 -24.83 -30.61 50.09
N VAL A 986 -24.95 -31.54 49.15
CA VAL A 986 -24.06 -31.65 47.99
C VAL A 986 -24.17 -30.41 47.09
N ALA A 987 -25.37 -29.85 46.91
CA ALA A 987 -25.58 -28.63 46.13
C ALA A 987 -25.01 -27.39 46.84
N ALA A 988 -25.13 -27.32 48.17
CA ALA A 988 -24.56 -26.27 48.99
C ALA A 988 -23.03 -26.24 48.94
N ASP A 989 -22.41 -27.41 48.76
CA ASP A 989 -20.95 -27.60 48.61
C ASP A 989 -20.44 -27.25 47.19
N ILE A 990 -21.31 -26.87 46.24
CA ILE A 990 -20.88 -26.30 44.96
C ILE A 990 -20.18 -24.96 45.25
N GLN A 991 -18.89 -24.94 44.93
CA GLN A 991 -17.95 -23.81 45.05
C GLN A 991 -16.98 -23.84 43.87
N ASP A 992 -16.34 -22.72 43.58
CA ASP A 992 -15.49 -22.50 42.40
C ASP A 992 -13.98 -22.56 42.66
N GLY A 993 -13.53 -22.79 43.91
CA GLY A 993 -12.12 -22.65 44.27
C GLY A 993 -11.13 -23.50 43.44
N ALA A 994 -11.51 -24.72 43.03
CA ALA A 994 -10.68 -25.56 42.16
C ALA A 994 -10.77 -25.15 40.69
N GLU A 995 -11.95 -24.70 40.26
CA GLU A 995 -12.23 -24.23 38.90
C GLU A 995 -11.49 -22.92 38.61
N GLN A 996 -11.40 -22.00 39.58
CA GLN A 996 -10.59 -20.78 39.50
C GLN A 996 -9.10 -21.09 39.26
N GLN A 997 -8.56 -22.11 39.95
CA GLN A 997 -7.17 -22.55 39.74
C GLN A 997 -6.96 -23.17 38.35
N LYS A 998 -7.91 -23.98 37.87
CA LYS A 998 -7.87 -24.53 36.51
C LYS A 998 -7.94 -23.43 35.47
N LEU A 999 -8.83 -22.46 35.65
CA LEU A 999 -8.99 -21.29 34.76
C LEU A 999 -7.68 -20.49 34.69
N ARG A 1000 -7.07 -20.19 35.83
CA ARG A 1000 -5.78 -19.49 35.88
C ARG A 1000 -4.71 -20.23 35.09
N LYS A 1001 -4.57 -21.53 35.34
CA LYS A 1001 -3.59 -22.38 34.66
C LYS A 1001 -3.80 -22.39 33.15
N GLU A 1002 -5.05 -22.54 32.70
CA GLU A 1002 -5.38 -22.52 31.28
C GLU A 1002 -5.05 -21.17 30.63
N ILE A 1003 -5.40 -20.06 31.29
CA ILE A 1003 -5.07 -18.70 30.83
C ILE A 1003 -3.55 -18.53 30.70
N ASP A 1004 -2.78 -18.95 31.72
CA ASP A 1004 -1.31 -18.87 31.69
C ASP A 1004 -0.72 -19.69 30.51
N GLU A 1005 -1.26 -20.89 30.22
CA GLU A 1005 -0.87 -21.69 29.06
C GLU A 1005 -1.24 -21.01 27.73
N LEU A 1006 -2.45 -20.45 27.61
CA LEU A 1006 -2.91 -19.75 26.40
C LEU A 1006 -2.06 -18.50 26.10
N ILE A 1007 -1.72 -17.72 27.12
CA ILE A 1007 -0.87 -16.52 27.03
C ILE A 1007 0.54 -16.90 26.55
N TYR A 1008 1.10 -17.97 27.09
CA TYR A 1008 2.43 -18.44 26.68
C TYR A 1008 2.48 -18.74 25.18
N TYR A 1009 1.47 -19.41 24.65
CA TYR A 1009 1.38 -19.70 23.21
C TYR A 1009 0.99 -18.48 22.37
N SER A 1010 0.23 -17.54 22.91
CA SER A 1010 -0.12 -16.27 22.24
C SER A 1010 1.14 -15.52 21.83
N LYS A 1011 2.10 -15.33 22.76
CA LYS A 1011 3.40 -14.71 22.45
C LYS A 1011 4.14 -15.44 21.33
N GLN A 1012 4.24 -16.77 21.42
CA GLN A 1012 4.96 -17.57 20.43
C GLN A 1012 4.35 -17.43 19.02
N ARG A 1013 3.02 -17.46 18.90
CA ARG A 1013 2.31 -17.34 17.61
C ARG A 1013 2.61 -16.02 16.92
N VAL A 1014 2.57 -14.90 17.66
CA VAL A 1014 2.90 -13.58 17.11
C VAL A 1014 4.37 -13.53 16.68
N PHE A 1015 5.29 -14.05 17.50
CA PHE A 1015 6.72 -14.06 17.18
C PHE A 1015 7.11 -15.00 16.03
N PHE A 1016 6.34 -16.06 15.73
CA PHE A 1016 6.57 -16.87 14.53
C PHE A 1016 6.38 -16.06 13.25
N ARG A 1017 5.54 -15.00 13.27
CA ARG A 1017 5.32 -14.07 12.16
C ARG A 1017 6.21 -12.82 12.23
N PHE A 1018 7.11 -12.72 13.22
CA PHE A 1018 7.96 -11.53 13.42
C PHE A 1018 8.74 -11.15 12.15
N ALA A 1019 9.34 -12.15 11.50
CA ALA A 1019 10.11 -11.95 10.28
C ALA A 1019 9.27 -11.40 9.13
N ASP A 1020 7.98 -11.74 9.06
CA ASP A 1020 7.07 -11.26 8.02
C ASP A 1020 6.73 -9.79 8.26
N PHE A 1021 6.32 -9.42 9.48
CA PHE A 1021 6.07 -8.02 9.86
C PHE A 1021 7.30 -7.13 9.61
N PHE A 1022 8.48 -7.65 9.94
CA PHE A 1022 9.72 -6.93 9.77
C PHE A 1022 10.04 -6.73 8.29
N LYS A 1023 9.87 -7.76 7.45
CA LYS A 1023 10.05 -7.64 5.99
C LYS A 1023 9.07 -6.63 5.41
N GLU A 1024 7.79 -6.69 5.79
CA GLU A 1024 6.75 -5.78 5.30
C GLU A 1024 7.04 -4.31 5.65
N SER A 1025 7.63 -4.05 6.82
CA SER A 1025 7.88 -2.69 7.30
C SER A 1025 9.24 -2.14 6.85
N PHE A 1026 10.25 -3.01 6.74
CA PHE A 1026 11.62 -2.69 6.32
C PHE A 1026 11.91 -3.32 4.96
N ASN A 1027 11.34 -2.71 3.92
CA ASN A 1027 11.48 -3.12 2.53
C ASN A 1027 12.14 -2.01 1.66
N PRO A 1028 12.68 -2.35 0.48
CA PRO A 1028 13.38 -1.39 -0.39
C PRO A 1028 12.50 -0.26 -0.93
N ALA A 1029 11.17 -0.48 -1.00
CA ALA A 1029 10.24 0.55 -1.47
C ALA A 1029 9.96 1.63 -0.42
N VAL A 1030 10.08 1.30 0.87
CA VAL A 1030 9.99 2.25 1.97
C VAL A 1030 11.33 2.93 2.18
N ILE A 1031 12.44 2.19 2.14
CA ILE A 1031 13.78 2.70 2.44
C ILE A 1031 14.52 3.08 1.13
N LYS A 1032 14.22 4.27 0.60
CA LYS A 1032 14.81 4.79 -0.65
C LYS A 1032 16.04 5.66 -0.42
N GLU A 1033 16.98 5.63 -1.37
CA GLU A 1033 18.15 6.52 -1.41
C GLU A 1033 17.71 7.96 -1.75
N GLY A 1034 18.00 8.94 -0.87
CA GLY A 1034 17.79 10.37 -1.13
C GLY A 1034 16.74 11.08 -0.25
N GLU A 1035 15.96 10.35 0.54
CA GLU A 1035 15.12 10.91 1.61
C GLU A 1035 15.89 10.94 2.95
N ASP A 1036 15.37 11.64 3.96
CA ASP A 1036 15.93 11.56 5.32
C ASP A 1036 15.75 10.14 5.88
N LEU A 1037 16.75 9.30 5.66
CA LEU A 1037 16.77 7.88 6.02
C LEU A 1037 16.44 7.64 7.49
N LYS A 1038 16.76 8.58 8.40
CA LYS A 1038 16.40 8.46 9.82
C LYS A 1038 14.90 8.60 10.03
N THR A 1039 14.25 9.52 9.34
CA THR A 1039 12.80 9.70 9.39
C THR A 1039 12.10 8.49 8.77
N VAL A 1040 12.56 8.03 7.62
CA VAL A 1040 12.04 6.82 6.95
C VAL A 1040 12.16 5.57 7.82
N LEU A 1041 13.30 5.38 8.49
CA LEU A 1041 13.49 4.25 9.41
C LEU A 1041 12.61 4.33 10.66
N ARG A 1042 12.37 5.55 11.18
CA ARG A 1042 11.43 5.75 12.29
C ARG A 1042 10.00 5.48 11.87
N GLU A 1043 9.60 5.90 10.67
CA GLU A 1043 8.29 5.57 10.09
C GLU A 1043 8.15 4.06 9.87
N ALA A 1044 9.17 3.40 9.31
CA ALA A 1044 9.23 1.94 9.16
C ALA A 1044 9.12 1.23 10.52
N LEU A 1045 9.83 1.71 11.54
CA LEU A 1045 9.73 1.17 12.90
C LEU A 1045 8.32 1.38 13.49
N ARG A 1046 7.71 2.56 13.32
CA ARG A 1046 6.34 2.80 13.80
C ARG A 1046 5.34 1.87 13.11
N ASN A 1047 5.44 1.71 11.80
CA ASN A 1047 4.61 0.78 11.04
C ASN A 1047 4.80 -0.66 11.52
N PHE A 1048 6.06 -1.05 11.78
CA PHE A 1048 6.40 -2.36 12.33
C PHE A 1048 5.79 -2.59 13.71
N LEU A 1049 5.97 -1.65 14.65
CA LEU A 1049 5.44 -1.71 16.01
C LEU A 1049 3.91 -1.73 16.01
N ASN A 1050 3.28 -0.94 15.13
CA ASN A 1050 1.83 -0.92 14.97
C ASN A 1050 1.32 -2.26 14.42
N ALA A 1051 1.97 -2.85 13.42
CA ALA A 1051 1.55 -4.12 12.83
C ALA A 1051 1.66 -5.29 13.83
N ILE A 1052 2.82 -5.44 14.48
CA ILE A 1052 3.01 -6.50 15.49
C ILE A 1052 2.12 -6.25 16.73
N GLY A 1053 1.95 -4.98 17.11
CA GLY A 1053 1.09 -4.55 18.21
C GLY A 1053 -0.38 -4.88 17.98
N PHE A 1054 -0.86 -4.63 16.76
CA PHE A 1054 -2.19 -5.00 16.32
C PHE A 1054 -2.36 -6.52 16.34
N ASP A 1055 -1.38 -7.29 15.85
CA ASP A 1055 -1.45 -8.76 15.84
C ASP A 1055 -1.56 -9.35 17.25
N PHE A 1056 -0.85 -8.76 18.22
CA PHE A 1056 -1.00 -9.06 19.65
C PHE A 1056 -2.42 -8.80 20.16
N GLY A 1057 -3.02 -7.66 19.80
CA GLY A 1057 -4.41 -7.35 20.14
C GLY A 1057 -5.37 -8.42 19.62
N GLN A 1058 -5.20 -8.83 18.35
CA GLN A 1058 -6.03 -9.88 17.74
C GLN A 1058 -5.83 -11.26 18.40
N GLU A 1059 -4.60 -11.60 18.78
CA GLU A 1059 -4.34 -12.87 19.48
C GLU A 1059 -4.92 -12.86 20.90
N MET A 1060 -4.93 -11.70 21.57
CA MET A 1060 -5.60 -11.56 22.87
C MET A 1060 -7.12 -11.68 22.74
N ARG A 1061 -7.74 -11.14 21.68
CA ARG A 1061 -9.18 -11.37 21.38
C ARG A 1061 -9.49 -12.86 21.20
N ALA A 1062 -8.69 -13.56 20.39
CA ALA A 1062 -8.84 -15.02 20.22
C ALA A 1062 -8.63 -15.78 21.54
N THR A 1063 -7.70 -15.31 22.38
CA THR A 1063 -7.44 -15.88 23.71
C THR A 1063 -8.62 -15.65 24.66
N SER A 1064 -9.22 -14.46 24.66
CA SER A 1064 -10.45 -14.16 25.42
C SER A 1064 -11.56 -15.13 25.08
N PHE A 1065 -11.81 -15.38 23.79
CA PHE A 1065 -12.81 -16.35 23.35
C PHE A 1065 -12.51 -17.78 23.81
N ARG A 1066 -11.24 -18.21 23.74
CA ARG A 1066 -10.81 -19.52 24.29
C ARG A 1066 -11.03 -19.59 25.80
N THR A 1067 -10.77 -18.51 26.53
CA THR A 1067 -11.01 -18.42 27.97
C THR A 1067 -12.50 -18.56 28.29
N GLU A 1068 -13.38 -17.91 27.52
CA GLU A 1068 -14.84 -18.07 27.64
C GLU A 1068 -15.26 -19.53 27.43
N MET A 1069 -14.76 -20.19 26.38
CA MET A 1069 -15.04 -21.61 26.14
C MET A 1069 -14.52 -22.51 27.27
N THR A 1070 -13.39 -22.16 27.88
CA THR A 1070 -12.89 -22.83 29.08
C THR A 1070 -13.83 -22.63 30.27
N VAL A 1071 -14.37 -21.43 30.49
CA VAL A 1071 -15.40 -21.19 31.53
C VAL A 1071 -16.60 -22.11 31.29
N HIS A 1072 -17.12 -22.16 30.07
CA HIS A 1072 -18.28 -23.01 29.74
C HIS A 1072 -17.98 -24.49 30.04
N LYS A 1073 -16.79 -24.95 29.65
CA LYS A 1073 -16.33 -26.32 29.93
C LYS A 1073 -16.24 -26.59 31.43
N LEU A 1074 -15.67 -25.67 32.23
CA LEU A 1074 -15.52 -25.83 33.67
C LEU A 1074 -16.88 -25.87 34.38
N VAL A 1075 -17.82 -25.02 33.98
CA VAL A 1075 -19.20 -25.02 34.50
C VAL A 1075 -19.90 -26.34 34.18
N SER A 1076 -19.77 -26.84 32.94
CA SER A 1076 -20.32 -28.13 32.52
C SER A 1076 -19.71 -29.31 33.29
N GLU A 1077 -18.38 -29.34 33.46
CA GLU A 1077 -17.68 -30.35 34.29
C GLU A 1077 -18.16 -30.31 35.74
N LYS A 1078 -18.41 -29.12 36.29
CA LYS A 1078 -18.88 -28.93 37.65
C LYS A 1078 -20.29 -29.47 37.84
N GLN A 1079 -21.19 -29.16 36.91
CA GLN A 1079 -22.55 -29.71 36.91
C GLN A 1079 -22.54 -31.23 36.80
N ALA A 1080 -21.74 -31.79 35.88
CA ALA A 1080 -21.62 -33.24 35.72
C ALA A 1080 -21.12 -33.92 37.01
N SER A 1081 -20.14 -33.31 37.70
CA SER A 1081 -19.66 -33.80 38.99
C SER A 1081 -20.74 -33.76 40.07
N PHE A 1082 -21.53 -32.67 40.13
CA PHE A 1082 -22.67 -32.56 41.03
C PHE A 1082 -23.70 -33.66 40.76
N ILE A 1083 -24.14 -33.82 39.50
CA ILE A 1083 -25.13 -34.84 39.10
C ILE A 1083 -24.65 -36.23 39.51
N GLN A 1084 -23.38 -36.56 39.27
CA GLN A 1084 -22.81 -37.85 39.64
C GLN A 1084 -22.84 -38.09 41.17
N GLN A 1085 -22.60 -37.07 41.99
CA GLN A 1085 -22.66 -37.17 43.44
C GLN A 1085 -24.10 -37.29 43.94
N ALA A 1086 -25.00 -36.48 43.41
CA ALA A 1086 -26.42 -36.51 43.75
C ALA A 1086 -27.06 -37.86 43.36
N GLN A 1087 -26.66 -38.46 42.23
CA GLN A 1087 -27.10 -39.79 41.81
C GLN A 1087 -26.65 -40.94 42.72
N ARG A 1088 -25.64 -40.72 43.59
CA ARG A 1088 -25.28 -41.71 44.63
C ARG A 1088 -26.29 -41.72 45.77
N VAL A 1089 -26.95 -40.59 46.02
CA VAL A 1089 -28.05 -40.46 47.00
C VAL A 1089 -29.35 -40.92 46.33
N LYS A 1090 -29.70 -40.30 45.20
CA LYS A 1090 -30.94 -40.55 44.46
C LYS A 1090 -30.63 -40.91 43.01
N LYS A 1091 -30.56 -42.22 42.71
CA LYS A 1091 -30.14 -42.75 41.39
C LYS A 1091 -30.90 -42.22 40.18
N THR A 1092 -32.17 -41.90 40.35
CA THR A 1092 -33.06 -41.42 39.28
C THR A 1092 -32.99 -39.92 39.06
N LEU A 1093 -32.25 -39.18 39.90
CA LEU A 1093 -32.14 -37.73 39.77
C LEU A 1093 -31.48 -37.38 38.44
N SER A 1094 -32.19 -36.58 37.65
CA SER A 1094 -31.75 -36.02 36.38
C SER A 1094 -32.08 -34.54 36.39
N LEU A 1095 -31.16 -33.72 35.88
CA LEU A 1095 -31.28 -32.26 35.89
C LEU A 1095 -31.10 -31.69 34.49
N GLN A 1096 -31.63 -30.50 34.27
CA GLN A 1096 -31.44 -29.71 33.07
C GLN A 1096 -29.96 -29.34 32.89
N PRO A 1097 -29.34 -29.56 31.71
CA PRO A 1097 -28.03 -29.02 31.40
C PRO A 1097 -28.02 -27.49 31.52
N TYR A 1098 -27.07 -26.95 32.29
CA TYR A 1098 -26.90 -25.51 32.44
C TYR A 1098 -26.18 -24.95 31.22
N ASP A 1099 -26.74 -23.90 30.62
CA ASP A 1099 -26.17 -23.17 29.48
C ASP A 1099 -25.66 -21.81 29.97
N PRO A 1100 -24.33 -21.60 30.07
CA PRO A 1100 -23.77 -20.35 30.57
C PRO A 1100 -24.14 -19.14 29.71
N GLU A 1101 -24.25 -17.97 30.33
CA GLU A 1101 -24.51 -16.74 29.58
C GLU A 1101 -23.34 -16.39 28.66
N LYS A 1102 -23.66 -16.00 27.41
CA LYS A 1102 -22.66 -15.49 26.48
C LYS A 1102 -22.13 -14.14 26.97
N LYS A 1103 -20.81 -13.98 26.95
CA LYS A 1103 -20.16 -12.72 27.33
C LYS A 1103 -19.79 -11.91 26.08
N GLU A 1104 -19.87 -10.59 26.17
CA GLU A 1104 -19.37 -9.71 25.10
C GLU A 1104 -17.85 -9.86 24.97
N THR A 1105 -17.34 -9.83 23.74
CA THR A 1105 -15.90 -10.01 23.51
C THR A 1105 -15.13 -8.83 24.09
N LEU A 1106 -14.04 -9.12 24.79
CA LEU A 1106 -13.18 -8.09 25.33
C LEU A 1106 -12.39 -7.36 24.25
N GLU A 1107 -12.35 -6.04 24.38
CA GLU A 1107 -11.51 -5.18 23.54
C GLU A 1107 -10.09 -5.07 24.10
N PHE A 1108 -9.12 -5.16 23.18
CA PHE A 1108 -7.69 -5.13 23.48
C PHE A 1108 -7.02 -4.05 22.66
N GLN A 1109 -6.33 -3.14 23.35
CA GLN A 1109 -5.51 -2.13 22.70
C GLN A 1109 -4.27 -2.78 22.06
N PRO A 1110 -3.81 -2.32 20.89
CA PRO A 1110 -2.59 -2.82 20.28
C PRO A 1110 -1.41 -2.79 21.26
N ALA A 1111 -0.57 -3.83 21.27
CA ALA A 1111 0.67 -3.77 22.03
C ALA A 1111 1.58 -2.65 21.47
N PHE A 1112 2.51 -2.17 22.28
CA PHE A 1112 3.54 -1.20 21.88
C PHE A 1112 3.07 0.20 21.43
N HIS A 1113 1.76 0.52 21.47
CA HIS A 1113 1.23 1.83 21.08
C HIS A 1113 1.83 3.02 21.86
N ASN A 1114 2.34 2.79 23.06
CA ASN A 1114 2.97 3.81 23.91
C ASN A 1114 4.50 3.91 23.77
N LEU A 1115 5.13 3.06 22.95
CA LEU A 1115 6.58 3.07 22.82
C LEU A 1115 7.02 4.22 21.92
N SER A 1116 8.04 4.95 22.36
CA SER A 1116 8.68 5.98 21.55
C SER A 1116 9.71 5.36 20.61
N ASP A 1117 9.82 5.89 19.40
CA ASP A 1117 10.88 5.55 18.46
C ASP A 1117 12.29 5.82 19.04
N GLN A 1118 12.40 6.73 20.01
CA GLN A 1118 13.64 7.00 20.74
C GLN A 1118 14.13 5.81 21.57
N GLU A 1119 13.26 4.89 21.97
CA GLU A 1119 13.62 3.71 22.78
C GLU A 1119 14.36 2.64 21.98
N PHE A 1120 14.38 2.77 20.65
CA PHE A 1120 14.98 1.82 19.70
C PHE A 1120 16.23 2.37 19.00
N ARG A 1121 16.84 3.44 19.54
CA ARG A 1121 18.03 4.08 18.94
C ARG A 1121 19.19 3.11 18.70
N LYS A 1122 19.38 2.12 19.59
CA LYS A 1122 20.47 1.14 19.47
C LYS A 1122 20.24 0.16 18.34
N GLU A 1123 19.01 -0.30 18.20
CA GLU A 1123 18.57 -1.23 17.17
C GLU A 1123 18.56 -0.55 15.81
N LEU A 1124 18.04 0.69 15.73
CA LEU A 1124 18.11 1.52 14.52
C LEU A 1124 19.55 1.89 14.14
N GLY A 1125 20.46 2.02 15.12
CA GLY A 1125 21.88 2.27 14.88
C GLY A 1125 22.63 1.13 14.19
N LEU A 1126 22.01 -0.05 14.06
CA LEU A 1126 22.54 -1.15 13.25
C LEU A 1126 22.35 -0.91 11.75
N PHE A 1127 21.46 0.00 11.36
CA PHE A 1127 21.30 0.44 9.99
C PHE A 1127 22.40 1.45 9.65
N LYS A 1128 23.22 1.14 8.65
CA LYS A 1128 24.23 2.07 8.14
C LYS A 1128 23.79 2.77 6.87
N ASN A 1129 23.41 1.99 5.86
CA ASN A 1129 22.89 2.48 4.59
C ASN A 1129 22.00 1.40 3.93
N PRO A 1130 21.13 1.77 2.98
CA PRO A 1130 20.22 0.83 2.33
C PRO A 1130 20.94 -0.38 1.69
N LYS A 1131 22.09 -0.14 1.07
CA LYS A 1131 22.87 -1.20 0.40
C LYS A 1131 23.41 -2.23 1.38
N ALA A 1132 24.05 -1.82 2.47
CA ALA A 1132 24.54 -2.71 3.51
C ALA A 1132 23.39 -3.43 4.22
N PHE A 1133 22.27 -2.74 4.43
CA PHE A 1133 21.07 -3.29 5.03
C PHE A 1133 20.51 -4.46 4.21
N PHE A 1134 20.31 -4.28 2.91
CA PHE A 1134 19.71 -5.32 2.05
C PHE A 1134 20.71 -6.35 1.49
N GLU A 1135 21.98 -5.97 1.26
CA GLU A 1135 22.97 -6.84 0.60
C GLU A 1135 23.99 -7.50 1.56
N LYS A 1136 24.21 -6.96 2.77
CA LYS A 1136 25.27 -7.42 3.71
C LYS A 1136 24.75 -8.03 5.02
N ASN A 1137 23.58 -8.66 5.01
CA ASN A 1137 22.96 -9.33 6.18
C ASN A 1137 22.67 -8.43 7.41
N GLU A 1138 22.88 -7.11 7.35
CA GLU A 1138 22.55 -6.18 8.45
C GLU A 1138 21.04 -6.19 8.76
N LYS A 1139 20.19 -6.43 7.76
CA LYS A 1139 18.74 -6.69 7.92
C LYS A 1139 18.45 -7.79 8.95
N VAL A 1140 19.22 -8.88 8.93
CA VAL A 1140 19.04 -10.00 9.86
C VAL A 1140 19.47 -9.60 11.27
N MET A 1141 20.57 -8.86 11.40
CA MET A 1141 21.07 -8.39 12.69
C MET A 1141 20.09 -7.42 13.35
N MET A 1142 19.55 -6.45 12.59
CA MET A 1142 18.56 -5.51 13.11
C MET A 1142 17.25 -6.22 13.47
N SER A 1143 16.78 -7.14 12.64
CA SER A 1143 15.60 -7.97 12.95
C SER A 1143 15.77 -8.70 14.26
N GLN A 1144 16.92 -9.33 14.48
CA GLN A 1144 17.20 -10.07 15.71
C GLN A 1144 17.29 -9.14 16.92
N ALA A 1145 17.96 -7.99 16.79
CA ALA A 1145 18.06 -7.01 17.87
C ALA A 1145 16.69 -6.44 18.27
N LEU A 1146 15.83 -6.11 17.30
CA LEU A 1146 14.45 -5.69 17.56
C LEU A 1146 13.65 -6.81 18.23
N GLN A 1147 13.83 -8.07 17.81
CA GLN A 1147 13.16 -9.21 18.41
C GLN A 1147 13.56 -9.40 19.88
N GLU A 1148 14.85 -9.33 20.19
CA GLU A 1148 15.39 -9.42 21.55
C GLU A 1148 14.92 -8.25 22.43
N ARG A 1149 14.80 -7.04 21.87
CA ARG A 1149 14.29 -5.85 22.55
C ARG A 1149 12.80 -5.97 22.86
N LEU A 1150 12.01 -6.48 21.91
CA LEU A 1150 10.55 -6.59 22.03
C LEU A 1150 10.10 -7.81 22.84
N ASP A 1151 10.89 -8.89 22.94
CA ASP A 1151 10.50 -10.10 23.69
C ASP A 1151 10.08 -9.84 25.16
N PRO A 1152 10.85 -9.09 25.98
CA PRO A 1152 10.44 -8.81 27.35
C PRO A 1152 9.23 -7.86 27.44
N LEU A 1153 9.08 -6.94 26.47
CA LEU A 1153 7.96 -6.01 26.40
C LEU A 1153 6.67 -6.74 26.00
N ALA A 1154 6.77 -7.66 25.04
CA ALA A 1154 5.69 -8.54 24.65
C ALA A 1154 5.25 -9.42 25.81
N LEU A 1155 6.21 -10.01 26.56
CA LEU A 1155 5.93 -10.81 27.74
C LEU A 1155 5.17 -10.00 28.81
N ALA A 1156 5.59 -8.76 29.06
CA ALA A 1156 4.90 -7.86 29.97
C ALA A 1156 3.47 -7.57 29.50
N TYR A 1157 3.28 -7.23 28.23
CA TYR A 1157 1.97 -6.97 27.65
C TYR A 1157 1.04 -8.19 27.76
N VAL A 1158 1.46 -9.37 27.30
CA VAL A 1158 0.59 -10.56 27.34
C VAL A 1158 0.32 -11.03 28.78
N SER A 1159 1.25 -10.81 29.71
CA SER A 1159 1.04 -11.11 31.12
C SER A 1159 0.05 -10.15 31.77
N ASP A 1160 0.12 -8.85 31.44
CA ASP A 1160 -0.81 -7.83 31.92
C ASP A 1160 -2.24 -8.10 31.41
N GLN A 1161 -2.38 -8.29 30.09
CA GLN A 1161 -3.67 -8.64 29.49
C GLN A 1161 -4.17 -10.01 29.96
N GLY A 1162 -3.27 -10.92 30.30
CA GLY A 1162 -3.57 -12.19 30.93
C GLY A 1162 -4.16 -12.09 32.34
N ASN A 1163 -3.60 -11.20 33.17
CA ASN A 1163 -4.16 -10.91 34.48
C ASN A 1163 -5.53 -10.24 34.34
N ARG A 1164 -5.69 -9.31 33.40
CA ARG A 1164 -6.99 -8.69 33.09
C ARG A 1164 -8.04 -9.72 32.67
N LEU A 1165 -7.67 -10.66 31.79
CA LEU A 1165 -8.52 -11.79 31.41
C LEU A 1165 -8.92 -12.62 32.63
N TYR A 1166 -7.97 -12.96 33.51
CA TYR A 1166 -8.27 -13.72 34.71
C TYR A 1166 -9.18 -12.94 35.66
N GLU A 1167 -8.93 -11.66 35.92
CA GLU A 1167 -9.79 -10.82 36.77
C GLU A 1167 -11.24 -10.81 36.27
N GLU A 1168 -11.43 -10.69 34.97
CA GLU A 1168 -12.77 -10.61 34.40
C GLU A 1168 -13.47 -11.96 34.29
N TYR A 1169 -12.78 -12.98 33.78
CA TYR A 1169 -13.36 -14.31 33.62
C TYR A 1169 -13.44 -15.11 34.92
N SER A 1170 -12.65 -14.77 35.95
CA SER A 1170 -12.83 -15.35 37.30
C SER A 1170 -14.14 -14.88 37.93
N VAL A 1171 -14.48 -13.60 37.79
CA VAL A 1171 -15.77 -13.06 38.24
C VAL A 1171 -16.91 -13.66 37.44
N HIS A 1172 -16.76 -13.77 36.12
CA HIS A 1172 -17.78 -14.43 35.29
C HIS A 1172 -17.96 -15.91 35.69
N LEU A 1173 -16.87 -16.68 35.82
CA LEU A 1173 -16.94 -18.08 36.28
C LEU A 1173 -17.61 -18.20 37.66
N HIS A 1174 -17.30 -17.28 38.58
CA HIS A 1174 -17.93 -17.26 39.90
C HIS A 1174 -19.45 -17.05 39.79
N ASN A 1175 -19.88 -16.05 39.02
CA ASN A 1175 -21.28 -15.76 38.78
C ASN A 1175 -22.01 -16.95 38.11
N GLU A 1176 -21.39 -17.60 37.13
CA GLU A 1176 -21.96 -18.77 36.45
C GLU A 1176 -22.06 -19.98 37.38
N ILE A 1177 -21.08 -20.21 38.28
CA ILE A 1177 -21.15 -21.29 39.26
C ILE A 1177 -22.22 -21.01 40.32
N ASP A 1178 -22.36 -19.77 40.76
CA ASP A 1178 -23.42 -19.36 41.68
C ASP A 1178 -24.81 -19.46 41.03
N ALA A 1179 -24.94 -19.06 39.77
CA ALA A 1179 -26.17 -19.21 39.00
C ALA A 1179 -26.51 -20.70 38.77
N LEU A 1180 -25.53 -21.52 38.40
CA LEU A 1180 -25.66 -22.98 38.33
C LEU A 1180 -26.16 -23.56 39.67
N LYS A 1181 -25.59 -23.11 40.79
CA LYS A 1181 -25.98 -23.57 42.13
C LYS A 1181 -27.43 -23.20 42.44
N GLN A 1182 -27.82 -21.95 42.18
CA GLN A 1182 -29.20 -21.49 42.41
C GLN A 1182 -30.19 -22.26 41.53
N ALA A 1183 -29.89 -22.41 40.23
CA ALA A 1183 -30.70 -23.18 39.30
C ALA A 1183 -30.83 -24.65 39.73
N THR A 1184 -29.72 -25.27 40.13
CA THR A 1184 -29.69 -26.65 40.64
C THR A 1184 -30.53 -26.82 41.89
N ILE A 1185 -30.43 -25.90 42.86
CA ILE A 1185 -31.22 -25.96 44.10
C ILE A 1185 -32.72 -25.83 43.77
N ALA A 1186 -33.09 -24.85 42.94
CA ALA A 1186 -34.48 -24.64 42.55
C ALA A 1186 -35.08 -25.86 41.82
N GLU A 1187 -34.31 -26.49 40.92
CA GLU A 1187 -34.75 -27.69 40.21
C GLU A 1187 -34.87 -28.91 41.14
N VAL A 1188 -33.90 -29.11 42.05
CA VAL A 1188 -33.99 -30.17 43.08
C VAL A 1188 -35.19 -29.95 43.99
N GLU A 1189 -35.46 -28.72 44.42
CA GLU A 1189 -36.62 -28.39 45.25
C GLU A 1189 -37.93 -28.76 44.55
N ASP A 1190 -38.10 -28.36 43.29
CA ASP A 1190 -39.30 -28.65 42.51
C ASP A 1190 -39.47 -30.18 42.32
N ILE A 1191 -38.41 -30.90 41.91
CA ILE A 1191 -38.45 -32.37 41.75
C ILE A 1191 -38.88 -33.07 43.04
N PHE A 1192 -38.27 -32.71 44.18
CA PHE A 1192 -38.59 -33.33 45.47
C PHE A 1192 -39.98 -32.94 45.99
N MET A 1193 -40.49 -31.74 45.66
CA MET A 1193 -41.87 -31.37 45.92
C MET A 1193 -42.84 -32.28 45.17
N GLY A 1194 -42.57 -32.59 43.90
CA GLY A 1194 -43.39 -33.53 43.11
C GLY A 1194 -43.38 -34.95 43.67
N LEU A 1195 -42.20 -35.48 44.01
CA LEU A 1195 -42.06 -36.80 44.63
C LEU A 1195 -42.79 -36.89 45.98
N LYS A 1196 -42.73 -35.82 46.79
CA LYS A 1196 -43.43 -35.74 48.07
C LYS A 1196 -44.95 -35.72 47.87
N ALA A 1197 -45.44 -34.93 46.92
CA ALA A 1197 -46.87 -34.86 46.58
C ALA A 1197 -47.41 -36.24 46.15
N GLY A 1198 -46.59 -37.02 45.44
CA GLY A 1198 -46.82 -38.42 45.09
C GLY A 1198 -47.08 -39.33 46.29
N LEU A 1199 -46.21 -39.23 47.30
CA LEU A 1199 -46.30 -40.05 48.53
C LEU A 1199 -47.43 -39.61 49.48
N GLU A 1200 -47.81 -38.33 49.47
CA GLU A 1200 -48.90 -37.78 50.30
C GLU A 1200 -50.30 -37.99 49.69
N GLU A 1201 -50.42 -38.72 48.57
CA GLU A 1201 -51.68 -38.95 47.83
C GLU A 1201 -52.40 -37.65 47.42
N THR A 1202 -51.62 -36.59 47.20
CA THR A 1202 -52.14 -35.29 46.75
C THR A 1202 -52.18 -35.15 45.22
N VAL A 1203 -51.82 -36.23 44.51
CA VAL A 1203 -51.77 -36.31 43.05
C VAL A 1203 -52.87 -37.21 42.50
N ASP A 1204 -53.39 -36.85 41.33
CA ASP A 1204 -54.37 -37.64 40.58
C ASP A 1204 -53.64 -38.75 39.78
N ALA A 1205 -53.64 -39.98 40.31
CA ALA A 1205 -52.91 -41.09 39.71
C ALA A 1205 -53.41 -41.46 38.31
N ASP A 1206 -54.72 -41.32 38.04
CA ASP A 1206 -55.32 -41.62 36.73
C ASP A 1206 -54.83 -40.60 35.69
N TYR A 1207 -54.72 -39.31 36.08
CA TYR A 1207 -54.16 -38.27 35.22
C TYR A 1207 -52.66 -38.48 34.92
N PHE A 1208 -51.87 -38.93 35.90
CA PHE A 1208 -50.46 -39.27 35.68
C PHE A 1208 -50.29 -40.46 34.73
N GLU A 1209 -51.09 -41.52 34.87
CA GLU A 1209 -51.10 -42.65 33.93
C GLU A 1209 -51.42 -42.20 32.51
N GLU A 1210 -52.45 -41.37 32.34
CA GLU A 1210 -52.87 -40.83 31.04
C GLU A 1210 -51.74 -40.00 30.39
N ILE A 1211 -51.07 -39.12 31.15
CA ILE A 1211 -49.97 -38.31 30.61
C ILE A 1211 -48.76 -39.18 30.27
N ILE A 1212 -48.39 -40.16 31.11
CA ILE A 1212 -47.23 -41.03 30.83
C ILE A 1212 -47.45 -41.78 29.52
N GLU A 1213 -48.64 -42.35 29.29
CA GLU A 1213 -48.95 -43.03 28.02
C GLU A 1213 -48.81 -42.07 26.83
N LYS A 1214 -49.33 -40.84 26.97
CA LYS A 1214 -49.23 -39.81 25.92
C LYS A 1214 -47.78 -39.37 25.64
N VAL A 1215 -46.97 -39.18 26.69
CA VAL A 1215 -45.55 -38.81 26.56
C VAL A 1215 -44.75 -39.97 25.96
N GLN A 1216 -45.03 -41.22 26.37
CA GLN A 1216 -44.39 -42.41 25.80
C GLN A 1216 -44.68 -42.60 24.32
N GLN A 1217 -45.90 -42.26 23.90
CA GLN A 1217 -46.25 -42.26 22.48
C GLN A 1217 -45.37 -41.26 21.70
N ILE A 1218 -45.18 -40.05 22.23
CA ILE A 1218 -44.31 -39.02 21.64
C ILE A 1218 -42.82 -39.45 21.59
N VAL A 1219 -42.34 -40.20 22.58
CA VAL A 1219 -40.94 -40.67 22.63
C VAL A 1219 -40.71 -41.87 21.69
N GLN A 1220 -41.75 -42.63 21.36
CA GLN A 1220 -41.70 -43.79 20.46
C GLN A 1220 -41.92 -43.45 18.99
N ASP A 1221 -42.67 -42.38 18.71
CA ASP A 1221 -42.87 -41.76 17.39
C ASP A 1221 -41.61 -41.00 16.93
#